data_AF-H2BXQ5-F1
#
_entry.id   AF-H2BXQ5-F1
#
_cell.length_a   1.000
_cell.length_b   1.000
_cell.length_c   1.000
_cell.angle_alpha   90.00
_cell.angle_beta   90.00
_cell.angle_gamma   90.00
#
_symmetry.space_group_name_H-M   'P 1'
#
loop_
_entity.id
_entity.type
_entity.pdbx_description
1 polymer ?
#
loop_
_entity_poly.entity_id
_entity_poly.type
_entity_poly.pdbx_seq_one_letter_code
_entity_poly.pdbx_strand_id
1 'polypeptide(L)'
;MPAYSYDPYMYNLHRRNGGTFKDYKDKIYLPLTDSQIEKHLNGEKLIGIYPLLKDNSSWFIAADFDKQNWIEECRKFIEICTEKNIPAYLERSRSGKGGHVWIFFEQAYPAIKSRKIILNLLEQVGLFSVFDKSSSFDRLFPNQDFLSGKGLGNLIALPFYKPAFDQGNSCFLDPLTDGLNPYPDQWQFLSTIQKTSVNQLDKLYDSLMLISESSNPGHNTSGKLRISLRNTIRLNRVGINADLIIFLKEELNFANSEYFIKKKSGKSTWRTKAYFSCIEDTQDEVIIPRGFIGKLIRYCKKQKEDFEFLDNREKQPPVKFFCDVNLRSHQTLVIKAASHKDFGIISAPPGSGKTIIGLKIIANKEQPALIIVHRKQLLEQWIERIQAFLGIPKNEIGKIGQGKVKVGKRITVAMIQSLGKYIEKQESKEFIQSFGTLIIDECHHIPAETYRNTISKLSPYYQYGLTATPFRKGNDEKLLFIYLGETIAEIKPNSIKKYKRPRIVIRNTSLNIPYNPKTDTFEILSKILVHDSARNKLILNDVASELKLGKKVVIITERKEHIDALNQLLKHSFETVTLSGEDSESSRKSKWELLNEGNYQVLITTGQFFGEGTDLQNASCLFLVYPFSFKGKLIQYIGRVQRSEIIPIIYDYRDHQIDYLDRLFLKRNKLYRHFDKQATLFNEEIDAPGSSNILTINKIIKVPVADLDFRYGAVAFQYRVPEINIDLEFEVENDDLLPEFDVLKPYFSKVLKSKLVEIEIYAEYEHKVLMAQSANSNDLEKINKEIIENVKFRFVEKGILGRSYSSEAEKKILDLNQLQENQTNQSIYGLEEDLLNDILKSREVKHFRQLRFLASRHESKIMKLRFVLQPFSFVFLISGNEAYHLVLETLDTEEATYLWHLDKK
;
A
#
# COMPACT_ATOMS: atom_id res chain seq x y z
N MET A 1 -13.63 -27.81 10.06
CA MET A 1 -14.70 -27.40 11.02
C MET A 1 -14.79 -28.44 12.11
N PRO A 2 -15.11 -28.09 13.37
CA PRO A 2 -15.37 -29.08 14.42
C PRO A 2 -16.51 -30.02 14.00
N ALA A 3 -16.40 -31.29 14.38
CA ALA A 3 -17.48 -32.25 14.17
C ALA A 3 -18.55 -32.07 15.26
N TYR A 4 -19.82 -32.12 14.85
CA TYR A 4 -20.96 -31.93 15.74
C TYR A 4 -21.95 -33.08 15.57
N SER A 5 -22.51 -33.55 16.68
CA SER A 5 -23.72 -34.37 16.73
C SER A 5 -24.94 -33.46 16.81
N TYR A 6 -25.95 -33.75 16.00
CA TYR A 6 -27.20 -32.99 15.96
C TYR A 6 -28.30 -33.84 15.32
N ASP A 7 -29.57 -33.52 15.61
CA ASP A 7 -30.73 -34.12 14.96
C ASP A 7 -30.92 -33.52 13.55
N PRO A 8 -30.83 -34.32 12.46
CA PRO A 8 -30.99 -33.82 11.09
C PRO A 8 -32.39 -33.29 10.78
N TYR A 9 -33.44 -33.79 11.43
CA TYR A 9 -34.80 -33.34 11.22
C TYR A 9 -35.01 -31.96 11.85
N MET A 10 -34.59 -31.80 13.11
CA MET A 10 -34.65 -30.51 13.81
C MET A 10 -33.73 -29.46 13.16
N TYR A 11 -32.56 -29.87 12.67
CA TYR A 11 -31.71 -28.98 11.88
C TYR A 11 -32.33 -28.63 10.52
N ASN A 12 -33.02 -29.55 9.84
CA ASN A 12 -33.74 -29.23 8.61
C ASN A 12 -34.92 -28.28 8.86
N LEU A 13 -35.58 -28.38 10.01
CA LEU A 13 -36.64 -27.45 10.44
C LEU A 13 -36.05 -26.06 10.72
N HIS A 14 -34.92 -26.02 11.44
CA HIS A 14 -34.12 -24.81 11.67
C HIS A 14 -33.69 -24.15 10.35
N ARG A 15 -33.22 -24.97 9.39
CA ARG A 15 -32.80 -24.53 8.06
C ARG A 15 -33.96 -24.06 7.19
N ARG A 16 -35.14 -24.67 7.29
CA ARG A 16 -36.37 -24.22 6.63
C ARG A 16 -36.88 -22.89 7.18
N ASN A 17 -36.59 -22.61 8.44
CA ASN A 17 -36.89 -21.34 9.12
C ASN A 17 -35.76 -20.30 8.97
N GLY A 18 -34.82 -20.49 8.03
CA GLY A 18 -33.76 -19.54 7.70
C GLY A 18 -32.45 -19.67 8.50
N GLY A 19 -32.40 -20.53 9.51
CA GLY A 19 -31.22 -20.71 10.37
C GLY A 19 -30.09 -21.52 9.70
N THR A 20 -28.83 -21.27 10.10
CA THR A 20 -27.66 -22.00 9.59
C THR A 20 -27.12 -23.01 10.61
N PHE A 21 -26.20 -23.87 10.19
CA PHE A 21 -25.56 -24.81 11.12
C PHE A 21 -24.75 -24.11 12.22
N LYS A 22 -24.32 -22.86 12.01
CA LYS A 22 -23.47 -22.11 12.94
C LYS A 22 -24.25 -21.62 14.17
N ASP A 23 -25.49 -21.22 13.98
CA ASP A 23 -26.45 -20.71 14.98
C ASP A 23 -27.41 -21.78 15.54
N TYR A 24 -27.38 -22.99 15.00
CA TYR A 24 -28.11 -24.14 15.56
C TYR A 24 -27.59 -24.45 16.97
N LYS A 25 -28.43 -24.24 18.00
CA LYS A 25 -28.06 -24.37 19.42
C LYS A 25 -28.02 -25.82 19.90
N ASP A 26 -28.80 -26.70 19.28
CA ASP A 26 -28.93 -28.11 19.68
C ASP A 26 -27.88 -29.01 18.98
N LYS A 27 -26.65 -28.50 18.87
CA LYS A 27 -25.49 -29.27 18.41
C LYS A 27 -24.51 -29.46 19.56
N ILE A 28 -23.99 -30.66 19.67
CA ILE A 28 -22.99 -31.03 20.68
C ILE A 28 -21.72 -31.42 19.93
N TYR A 29 -20.55 -31.07 20.45
CA TYR A 29 -19.29 -31.55 19.86
C TYR A 29 -19.30 -33.07 19.82
N LEU A 30 -19.05 -33.64 18.64
CA LEU A 30 -18.97 -35.08 18.50
C LEU A 30 -17.67 -35.55 19.19
N PRO A 31 -17.74 -36.43 20.20
CA PRO A 31 -16.54 -36.95 20.84
C PRO A 31 -15.73 -37.79 19.84
N LEU A 32 -14.41 -37.76 19.98
CA LEU A 32 -13.53 -38.68 19.27
C LEU A 32 -13.67 -40.06 19.92
N THR A 33 -14.28 -41.01 19.20
CA THR A 33 -14.45 -42.40 19.64
C THR A 33 -13.71 -43.35 18.70
N ASP A 34 -13.48 -44.58 19.14
CA ASP A 34 -12.80 -45.62 18.34
C ASP A 34 -13.47 -45.81 16.98
N SER A 35 -14.80 -45.71 16.89
CA SER A 35 -15.54 -45.77 15.62
C SER A 35 -15.20 -44.61 14.67
N GLN A 36 -14.92 -43.41 15.17
CA GLN A 36 -14.48 -42.31 14.31
C GLN A 36 -13.04 -42.53 13.83
N ILE A 37 -12.17 -43.07 14.69
CA ILE A 37 -10.80 -43.43 14.32
C ILE A 37 -10.82 -44.51 13.23
N GLU A 38 -11.63 -45.55 13.39
CA GLU A 38 -11.80 -46.59 12.38
C GLU A 38 -12.26 -46.01 11.03
N LYS A 39 -13.23 -45.08 11.03
CA LYS A 39 -13.67 -44.38 9.80
C LYS A 39 -12.57 -43.55 9.16
N HIS A 40 -11.64 -43.01 9.94
CA HIS A 40 -10.48 -42.30 9.43
C HIS A 40 -9.48 -43.23 8.76
N LEU A 41 -9.15 -44.32 9.45
CA LEU A 41 -8.23 -45.36 8.97
C LEU A 41 -8.78 -46.13 7.76
N ASN A 42 -10.10 -46.22 7.62
CA ASN A 42 -10.77 -46.81 6.46
C ASN A 42 -10.98 -45.79 5.32
N GLY A 43 -10.66 -44.51 5.54
CA GLY A 43 -10.77 -43.46 4.52
C GLY A 43 -12.16 -42.85 4.35
N GLU A 44 -13.14 -43.29 5.13
CA GLU A 44 -14.52 -42.81 5.08
C GLU A 44 -14.63 -41.35 5.53
N LYS A 45 -13.83 -40.93 6.52
CA LYS A 45 -13.85 -39.55 7.04
C LYS A 45 -12.46 -39.05 7.41
N LEU A 46 -12.06 -37.90 6.85
CA LEU A 46 -10.84 -37.23 7.29
C LEU A 46 -11.07 -36.55 8.65
N ILE A 47 -10.20 -36.83 9.61
CA ILE A 47 -10.26 -36.29 10.97
C ILE A 47 -9.02 -35.45 11.22
N GLY A 48 -9.21 -34.35 11.95
CA GLY A 48 -8.14 -33.58 12.56
C GLY A 48 -8.45 -33.35 14.04
N ILE A 49 -7.41 -33.01 14.79
CA ILE A 49 -7.48 -32.76 16.23
C ILE A 49 -7.08 -31.33 16.57
N TYR A 50 -7.71 -30.79 17.61
CA TYR A 50 -7.30 -29.54 18.24
C TYR A 50 -6.37 -29.89 19.41
N PRO A 51 -5.06 -29.58 19.34
CA PRO A 51 -4.09 -30.05 20.32
C PRO A 51 -4.14 -29.30 21.65
N LEU A 52 -4.70 -28.08 21.67
CA LEU A 52 -4.71 -27.22 22.86
C LEU A 52 -5.94 -27.51 23.74
N LEU A 53 -5.70 -27.95 24.96
CA LEU A 53 -6.72 -28.22 25.98
C LEU A 53 -7.22 -26.93 26.64
N LYS A 54 -8.37 -27.03 27.32
CA LYS A 54 -9.03 -25.88 27.99
C LYS A 54 -8.17 -25.20 29.07
N ASP A 55 -7.23 -25.92 29.65
CA ASP A 55 -6.27 -25.46 30.65
C ASP A 55 -4.97 -24.91 30.03
N ASN A 56 -4.92 -24.75 28.70
CA ASN A 56 -3.76 -24.31 27.92
C ASN A 56 -2.58 -25.31 27.90
N SER A 57 -2.83 -26.58 28.20
CA SER A 57 -1.85 -27.66 28.03
C SER A 57 -2.06 -28.43 26.71
N SER A 58 -1.09 -29.24 26.31
CA SER A 58 -1.18 -30.14 25.17
C SER A 58 -0.45 -31.46 25.42
N TRP A 59 -0.87 -32.53 24.76
CA TRP A 59 -0.24 -33.86 24.83
C TRP A 59 0.91 -34.06 23.83
N PHE A 60 1.04 -33.14 22.87
CA PHE A 60 2.08 -33.17 21.87
C PHE A 60 2.36 -31.77 21.36
N ILE A 61 3.47 -31.62 20.64
CA ILE A 61 3.72 -30.49 19.76
C ILE A 61 4.15 -31.00 18.40
N ALA A 62 3.62 -30.42 17.33
CA ALA A 62 3.97 -30.78 15.96
C ALA A 62 4.50 -29.55 15.21
N ALA A 63 5.62 -29.72 14.51
CA ALA A 63 6.20 -28.70 13.63
C ALA A 63 5.88 -29.04 12.16
N ASP A 64 5.32 -28.07 11.45
CA ASP A 64 4.85 -28.21 10.07
C ASP A 64 5.83 -27.57 9.07
N PHE A 65 6.20 -28.32 8.03
CA PHE A 65 7.19 -27.93 7.02
C PHE A 65 6.65 -28.14 5.59
N ASP A 66 6.34 -27.04 4.90
CA ASP A 66 5.64 -27.05 3.59
C ASP A 66 6.46 -26.46 2.41
N LYS A 67 7.78 -26.25 2.58
CA LYS A 67 8.65 -25.59 1.58
C LYS A 67 9.40 -26.59 0.69
N GLN A 68 10.00 -26.13 -0.42
CA GLN A 68 10.78 -26.96 -1.35
C GLN A 68 11.87 -27.83 -0.67
N ASN A 69 12.43 -27.37 0.45
CA ASN A 69 13.49 -28.08 1.20
C ASN A 69 12.99 -28.72 2.51
N TRP A 70 11.67 -28.98 2.64
CA TRP A 70 11.09 -29.49 3.88
C TRP A 70 11.77 -30.76 4.41
N ILE A 71 12.28 -31.62 3.51
CA ILE A 71 13.00 -32.86 3.87
C ILE A 71 14.27 -32.57 4.66
N GLU A 72 15.10 -31.65 4.18
CA GLU A 72 16.34 -31.26 4.85
C GLU A 72 16.05 -30.52 6.16
N GLU A 73 15.03 -29.64 6.16
CA GLU A 73 14.60 -28.91 7.35
C GLU A 73 14.12 -29.87 8.46
N CYS A 74 13.32 -30.89 8.10
CA CYS A 74 12.87 -31.93 9.03
C CYS A 74 14.03 -32.77 9.59
N ARG A 75 14.98 -33.21 8.75
CA ARG A 75 16.13 -34.02 9.19
C ARG A 75 16.96 -33.28 10.22
N LYS A 76 17.34 -32.03 9.93
CA LYS A 76 18.11 -31.19 10.87
C LYS A 76 17.36 -30.96 12.19
N PHE A 77 16.04 -30.80 12.12
CA PHE A 77 15.23 -30.64 13.33
C PHE A 77 15.15 -31.94 14.16
N ILE A 78 15.09 -33.11 13.52
CA ILE A 78 15.10 -34.41 14.23
C ILE A 78 16.48 -34.70 14.84
N GLU A 79 17.57 -34.35 14.15
CA GLU A 79 18.95 -34.47 14.66
C GLU A 79 19.13 -33.69 15.96
N ILE A 80 18.76 -32.39 16.00
CA ILE A 80 18.87 -31.60 17.24
C ILE A 80 17.95 -32.10 18.35
N CYS A 81 16.77 -32.62 18.00
CA CYS A 81 15.88 -33.24 18.99
C CYS A 81 16.53 -34.48 19.60
N THR A 82 17.16 -35.32 18.78
CA THR A 82 17.88 -36.52 19.20
C THR A 82 19.06 -36.17 20.11
N GLU A 83 19.85 -35.14 19.78
CA GLU A 83 20.93 -34.63 20.64
C GLU A 83 20.45 -34.17 22.02
N LYS A 84 19.22 -33.63 22.10
CA LYS A 84 18.58 -33.21 23.36
C LYS A 84 17.78 -34.34 24.04
N ASN A 85 17.91 -35.57 23.53
CA ASN A 85 17.17 -36.76 23.97
C ASN A 85 15.63 -36.59 23.87
N ILE A 86 15.14 -35.78 22.93
CA ILE A 86 13.71 -35.60 22.66
C ILE A 86 13.32 -36.52 21.49
N PRO A 87 12.49 -37.56 21.71
CA PRO A 87 11.99 -38.39 20.63
C PRO A 87 11.08 -37.58 19.70
N ALA A 88 11.44 -37.54 18.40
CA ALA A 88 10.73 -36.82 17.37
C ALA A 88 10.47 -37.72 16.15
N TYR A 89 9.27 -37.63 15.57
CA TYR A 89 8.80 -38.56 14.54
C TYR A 89 8.29 -37.85 13.31
N LEU A 90 8.78 -38.23 12.13
CA LEU A 90 8.42 -37.59 10.87
C LEU A 90 7.22 -38.26 10.20
N GLU A 91 6.19 -37.48 9.91
CA GLU A 91 5.05 -37.87 9.08
C GLU A 91 5.05 -37.08 7.76
N ARG A 92 4.79 -37.76 6.65
CA ARG A 92 4.59 -37.09 5.36
C ARG A 92 3.22 -36.44 5.33
N SER A 93 3.13 -35.16 4.97
CA SER A 93 1.85 -34.48 4.83
C SER A 93 0.94 -35.19 3.81
N ARG A 94 -0.36 -34.97 3.94
CA ARG A 94 -1.39 -35.51 3.02
C ARG A 94 -1.13 -35.16 1.54
N SER A 95 -0.53 -34.01 1.27
CA SER A 95 -0.27 -33.55 -0.11
C SER A 95 1.00 -34.13 -0.73
N GLY A 96 1.86 -34.74 0.08
CA GLY A 96 3.21 -35.19 -0.29
C GLY A 96 4.23 -34.06 -0.49
N LYS A 97 3.84 -32.79 -0.33
CA LYS A 97 4.70 -31.61 -0.57
C LYS A 97 5.29 -30.98 0.70
N GLY A 98 5.12 -31.65 1.82
CA GLY A 98 5.53 -31.19 3.15
C GLY A 98 5.53 -32.34 4.16
N GLY A 99 5.95 -32.07 5.39
CA GLY A 99 5.99 -33.05 6.47
C GLY A 99 5.77 -32.43 7.84
N HIS A 100 5.25 -33.24 8.76
CA HIS A 100 5.05 -32.85 10.15
C HIS A 100 6.01 -33.64 11.06
N VAL A 101 6.73 -32.94 11.93
CA VAL A 101 7.56 -33.57 12.96
C VAL A 101 6.82 -33.55 14.29
N TRP A 102 6.47 -34.71 14.81
CA TRP A 102 5.67 -34.92 16.01
C TRP A 102 6.53 -35.22 17.22
N ILE A 103 6.24 -34.57 18.35
CA ILE A 103 6.86 -34.83 19.65
C ILE A 103 5.73 -35.06 20.66
N PHE A 104 5.72 -36.23 21.30
CA PHE A 104 4.68 -36.63 22.24
C PHE A 104 5.15 -36.50 23.70
N PHE A 105 4.23 -36.19 24.60
CA PHE A 105 4.51 -36.02 26.03
C PHE A 105 3.85 -37.11 26.88
N GLU A 106 4.48 -37.49 27.99
CA GLU A 106 3.93 -38.47 28.94
C GLU A 106 2.67 -37.97 29.66
N GLN A 107 2.60 -36.65 29.88
CA GLN A 107 1.48 -35.96 30.51
C GLN A 107 1.20 -34.66 29.76
N ALA A 108 0.00 -34.11 29.91
CA ALA A 108 -0.35 -32.83 29.30
C ALA A 108 0.58 -31.73 29.83
N TYR A 109 1.30 -31.06 28.93
CA TYR A 109 2.34 -30.08 29.25
C TYR A 109 1.94 -28.67 28.80
N PRO A 110 2.26 -27.59 29.54
CA PRO A 110 1.87 -26.23 29.17
C PRO A 110 2.36 -25.83 27.78
N ALA A 111 1.44 -25.39 26.91
CA ALA A 111 1.75 -25.08 25.51
C ALA A 111 2.79 -23.96 25.38
N ILE A 112 2.75 -22.96 26.28
CA ILE A 112 3.76 -21.89 26.32
C ILE A 112 5.19 -22.41 26.55
N LYS A 113 5.35 -23.44 27.38
CA LYS A 113 6.66 -24.00 27.72
C LYS A 113 7.19 -24.85 26.56
N SER A 114 6.38 -25.78 26.03
CA SER A 114 6.80 -26.61 24.90
C SER A 114 7.12 -25.77 23.67
N ARG A 115 6.29 -24.77 23.35
CA ARG A 115 6.55 -23.87 22.22
C ARG A 115 7.87 -23.11 22.37
N LYS A 116 8.19 -22.60 23.55
CA LYS A 116 9.48 -21.93 23.81
C LYS A 116 10.68 -22.87 23.60
N ILE A 117 10.60 -24.10 24.10
CA ILE A 117 11.67 -25.10 23.91
C ILE A 117 11.87 -25.37 22.42
N ILE A 118 10.79 -25.68 21.70
CA ILE A 118 10.87 -26.06 20.30
C ILE A 118 11.29 -24.88 19.41
N LEU A 119 10.79 -23.67 19.66
CA LEU A 119 11.23 -22.47 18.94
C LEU A 119 12.73 -22.25 19.10
N ASN A 120 13.27 -22.41 20.32
CA ASN A 120 14.70 -22.26 20.54
C ASN A 120 15.52 -23.33 19.81
N LEU A 121 15.07 -24.60 19.80
CA LEU A 121 15.76 -25.65 19.04
C LEU A 121 15.74 -25.36 17.54
N LEU A 122 14.63 -24.87 17.01
CA LEU A 122 14.54 -24.49 15.60
C LEU A 122 15.41 -23.27 15.27
N GLU A 123 15.57 -22.32 16.20
CA GLU A 123 16.51 -21.20 16.09
C GLU A 123 17.97 -21.67 16.06
N GLN A 124 18.36 -22.61 16.92
CA GLN A 124 19.72 -23.16 16.98
C GLN A 124 20.15 -23.80 15.65
N VAL A 125 19.20 -24.44 14.96
CA VAL A 125 19.44 -25.09 13.66
C VAL A 125 19.43 -24.07 12.50
N GLY A 126 19.15 -22.80 12.77
CA GLY A 126 19.08 -21.74 11.77
C GLY A 126 17.83 -21.82 10.88
N LEU A 127 16.78 -22.49 11.35
CA LEU A 127 15.50 -22.59 10.63
C LEU A 127 14.63 -21.33 10.81
N PHE A 128 14.95 -20.45 11.77
CA PHE A 128 14.23 -19.20 12.07
C PHE A 128 15.13 -17.99 12.33
N SER A 129 14.61 -16.79 12.01
CA SER A 129 15.22 -15.49 12.26
C SER A 129 14.46 -14.69 13.33
N VAL A 130 15.20 -14.00 14.21
CA VAL A 130 14.67 -13.08 15.24
C VAL A 130 13.97 -11.84 14.61
N PHE A 131 14.28 -11.54 13.35
CA PHE A 131 13.77 -10.37 12.63
C PHE A 131 12.42 -10.60 11.95
N ASP A 132 11.94 -11.84 11.85
CA ASP A 132 10.67 -12.16 11.24
C ASP A 132 9.48 -11.63 12.09
N LYS A 133 8.50 -11.00 11.43
CA LYS A 133 7.28 -10.50 12.07
C LYS A 133 6.16 -11.54 12.15
N SER A 134 6.22 -12.68 11.42
CA SER A 134 5.02 -13.53 11.26
C SER A 134 5.23 -15.01 10.85
N SER A 135 6.44 -15.59 10.87
CA SER A 135 6.66 -16.95 10.33
C SER A 135 6.75 -18.07 11.39
N SER A 136 7.06 -17.73 12.65
CA SER A 136 7.34 -18.71 13.71
C SER A 136 6.11 -19.25 14.43
N PHE A 137 5.05 -18.45 14.56
CA PHE A 137 3.87 -18.84 15.34
C PHE A 137 2.98 -19.84 14.60
N ASP A 138 2.84 -19.70 13.28
CA ASP A 138 1.87 -20.45 12.46
C ASP A 138 2.30 -21.89 12.08
N ARG A 139 3.55 -22.30 12.36
CA ARG A 139 4.08 -23.62 11.99
C ARG A 139 4.13 -24.64 13.12
N LEU A 140 3.87 -24.22 14.35
CA LEU A 140 3.81 -25.12 15.50
C LEU A 140 2.34 -25.39 15.83
N PHE A 141 2.02 -26.63 16.19
CA PHE A 141 0.71 -27.03 16.65
C PHE A 141 0.84 -27.59 18.07
N PRO A 142 0.29 -26.93 19.10
CA PRO A 142 -0.53 -25.71 19.04
C PRO A 142 0.25 -24.46 18.60
N ASN A 143 -0.39 -23.57 17.84
CA ASN A 143 0.20 -22.32 17.31
C ASN A 143 0.12 -21.13 18.28
N GLN A 144 -0.57 -21.32 19.41
CA GLN A 144 -0.90 -20.30 20.39
C GLN A 144 -0.60 -20.83 21.79
N ASP A 145 -0.15 -19.93 22.67
CA ASP A 145 0.20 -20.26 24.05
C ASP A 145 -1.04 -20.47 24.94
N PHE A 146 -2.15 -19.79 24.59
CA PHE A 146 -3.39 -19.77 25.37
C PHE A 146 -4.63 -19.82 24.47
N LEU A 147 -5.74 -20.34 25.00
CA LEU A 147 -7.06 -20.23 24.39
C LEU A 147 -7.67 -18.86 24.71
N SER A 148 -8.15 -18.17 23.68
CA SER A 148 -8.81 -16.86 23.79
C SER A 148 -10.24 -16.89 24.38
N GLY A 149 -10.72 -18.08 24.78
CA GLY A 149 -12.09 -18.28 25.29
C GLY A 149 -13.17 -18.38 24.21
N LYS A 150 -12.87 -18.10 22.93
CA LYS A 150 -13.80 -18.28 21.79
C LYS A 150 -13.19 -19.23 20.75
N GLY A 151 -13.42 -20.54 20.90
CA GLY A 151 -13.04 -21.58 19.93
C GLY A 151 -12.18 -22.70 20.51
N LEU A 152 -11.83 -23.69 19.67
CA LEU A 152 -11.03 -24.88 20.04
C LEU A 152 -9.53 -24.71 19.71
N GLY A 153 -9.11 -23.56 19.18
CA GLY A 153 -7.75 -23.33 18.69
C GLY A 153 -7.55 -23.82 17.25
N ASN A 154 -6.33 -24.24 16.92
CA ASN A 154 -5.93 -24.55 15.55
C ASN A 154 -5.92 -26.06 15.30
N LEU A 155 -6.41 -26.44 14.11
CA LEU A 155 -6.66 -27.84 13.74
C LEU A 155 -5.44 -28.40 13.00
N ILE A 156 -4.95 -29.56 13.43
CA ILE A 156 -3.98 -30.37 12.69
C ILE A 156 -4.64 -31.68 12.23
N ALA A 157 -4.36 -32.13 11.01
CA ALA A 157 -4.90 -33.39 10.49
C ALA A 157 -4.23 -34.60 11.17
N LEU A 158 -4.97 -35.69 11.37
CA LEU A 158 -4.38 -36.93 11.86
C LEU A 158 -3.69 -37.71 10.73
N PRO A 159 -2.59 -38.43 11.01
CA PRO A 159 -1.96 -39.37 10.09
C PRO A 159 -2.87 -40.56 9.75
N PHE A 160 -2.52 -41.29 8.68
CA PHE A 160 -3.15 -42.54 8.23
C PHE A 160 -4.55 -42.42 7.61
N TYR A 161 -4.85 -41.28 7.00
CA TYR A 161 -6.06 -41.18 6.20
C TYR A 161 -5.94 -42.06 4.94
N LYS A 162 -6.68 -43.17 4.87
CA LYS A 162 -6.52 -44.24 3.87
C LYS A 162 -6.28 -43.77 2.42
N PRO A 163 -7.06 -42.82 1.85
CA PRO A 163 -6.88 -42.41 0.46
C PRO A 163 -5.53 -41.72 0.20
N ALA A 164 -4.97 -41.05 1.20
CA ALA A 164 -3.63 -40.48 1.14
C ALA A 164 -2.57 -41.53 1.46
N PHE A 165 -2.85 -42.42 2.40
CA PHE A 165 -2.00 -43.55 2.76
C PHE A 165 -1.72 -44.50 1.59
N ASP A 166 -2.76 -44.86 0.84
CA ASP A 166 -2.66 -45.73 -0.35
C ASP A 166 -1.80 -45.07 -1.47
N GLN A 167 -1.60 -43.75 -1.43
CA GLN A 167 -0.72 -42.99 -2.34
C GLN A 167 0.70 -42.78 -1.78
N GLY A 168 1.02 -43.38 -0.63
CA GLY A 168 2.32 -43.22 0.04
C GLY A 168 2.50 -41.88 0.77
N ASN A 169 1.40 -41.22 1.15
CA ASN A 169 1.36 -39.98 1.95
C ASN A 169 0.65 -40.22 3.28
N SER A 170 0.68 -39.26 4.21
CA SER A 170 0.05 -39.43 5.54
C SER A 170 0.52 -40.67 6.30
N CYS A 171 1.82 -40.96 6.21
CA CYS A 171 2.48 -42.09 6.85
C CYS A 171 3.80 -41.64 7.50
N PHE A 172 4.25 -42.38 8.50
CA PHE A 172 5.54 -42.11 9.14
C PHE A 172 6.69 -42.62 8.30
N LEU A 173 7.74 -41.82 8.23
CA LEU A 173 8.92 -42.05 7.41
C LEU A 173 10.13 -42.30 8.28
N ASP A 174 11.04 -43.16 7.80
CA ASP A 174 12.34 -43.34 8.43
C ASP A 174 13.29 -42.20 7.99
N PRO A 175 13.68 -41.29 8.92
CA PRO A 175 14.56 -40.16 8.60
C PRO A 175 15.96 -40.59 8.18
N LEU A 176 16.39 -41.81 8.51
CA LEU A 176 17.73 -42.36 8.24
C LEU A 176 17.87 -42.94 6.83
N THR A 177 16.77 -43.09 6.07
CA THR A 177 16.82 -43.57 4.69
C THR A 177 16.99 -42.42 3.70
N ASP A 178 17.86 -42.58 2.70
CA ASP A 178 18.17 -41.54 1.71
C ASP A 178 16.93 -41.02 0.95
N GLY A 179 15.90 -41.86 0.80
CA GLY A 179 14.62 -41.53 0.13
C GLY A 179 13.44 -41.18 1.04
N LEU A 180 13.62 -41.10 2.37
CA LEU A 180 12.53 -41.00 3.36
C LEU A 180 11.43 -42.05 3.09
N ASN A 181 11.83 -43.31 3.05
CA ASN A 181 10.90 -44.41 2.81
C ASN A 181 9.92 -44.53 3.99
N PRO A 182 8.63 -44.76 3.72
CA PRO A 182 7.68 -45.13 4.77
C PRO A 182 8.18 -46.37 5.53
N TYR A 183 7.97 -46.40 6.85
CA TYR A 183 8.19 -47.64 7.61
C TYR A 183 7.38 -48.80 7.01
N PRO A 184 7.99 -50.00 6.81
CA PRO A 184 7.33 -51.14 6.18
C PRO A 184 6.05 -51.58 6.92
N ASP A 185 6.09 -51.56 8.24
CA ASP A 185 4.93 -51.77 9.11
C ASP A 185 4.74 -50.55 10.01
N GLN A 186 3.73 -49.75 9.66
CA GLN A 186 3.39 -48.53 10.39
C GLN A 186 2.82 -48.84 11.77
N TRP A 187 2.09 -49.95 11.94
CA TRP A 187 1.48 -50.33 13.22
C TRP A 187 2.52 -50.79 14.21
N GLN A 188 3.47 -51.61 13.74
CA GLN A 188 4.64 -51.98 14.54
C GLN A 188 5.44 -50.73 14.92
N PHE A 189 5.67 -49.80 14.00
CA PHE A 189 6.36 -48.54 14.30
C PHE A 189 5.64 -47.72 15.39
N LEU A 190 4.31 -47.56 15.33
CA LEU A 190 3.56 -46.83 16.36
C LEU A 190 3.75 -47.42 17.76
N SER A 191 3.93 -48.74 17.88
CA SER A 191 4.21 -49.39 19.17
C SER A 191 5.59 -49.04 19.74
N THR A 192 6.49 -48.50 18.92
CA THR A 192 7.84 -48.07 19.32
C THR A 192 7.94 -46.59 19.71
N ILE A 193 6.85 -45.82 19.57
CA ILE A 193 6.83 -44.39 19.90
C ILE A 193 7.07 -44.20 21.40
N GLN A 194 8.11 -43.44 21.71
CA GLN A 194 8.47 -42.99 23.05
C GLN A 194 7.87 -41.60 23.29
N LYS A 195 7.48 -41.36 24.54
CA LYS A 195 6.97 -40.07 25.00
C LYS A 195 8.05 -39.37 25.82
N THR A 196 8.15 -38.06 25.67
CA THR A 196 9.09 -37.25 26.44
C THR A 196 8.54 -37.00 27.84
N SER A 197 9.37 -37.22 28.86
CA SER A 197 8.98 -36.96 30.24
C SER A 197 8.89 -35.45 30.55
N VAL A 198 7.95 -35.06 31.40
CA VAL A 198 7.76 -33.67 31.82
C VAL A 198 9.01 -33.13 32.55
N ASN A 199 9.66 -33.96 33.36
CA ASN A 199 10.89 -33.59 34.07
C ASN A 199 12.03 -33.22 33.12
N GLN A 200 12.13 -33.90 31.98
CA GLN A 200 13.14 -33.58 30.97
C GLN A 200 12.81 -32.28 30.23
N LEU A 201 11.53 -32.07 29.89
CA LEU A 201 11.08 -30.81 29.28
C LEU A 201 11.28 -29.62 30.21
N ASP A 202 11.00 -29.78 31.50
CA ASP A 202 11.24 -28.72 32.49
C ASP A 202 12.74 -28.45 32.68
N LYS A 203 13.60 -29.48 32.72
CA LYS A 203 15.07 -29.26 32.72
C LYS A 203 15.56 -28.48 31.51
N LEU A 204 15.03 -28.79 30.32
CA LEU A 204 15.35 -28.05 29.10
C LEU A 204 14.81 -26.62 29.17
N TYR A 205 13.58 -26.44 29.62
CA TYR A 205 12.98 -25.13 29.82
C TYR A 205 13.77 -24.28 30.81
N ASP A 206 14.17 -24.85 31.95
CA ASP A 206 14.93 -24.16 32.99
C ASP A 206 16.34 -23.83 32.50
N SER A 207 16.99 -24.71 31.71
CA SER A 207 18.27 -24.38 31.07
C SER A 207 18.14 -23.19 30.11
N LEU A 208 17.03 -23.07 29.40
CA LEU A 208 16.73 -21.92 28.55
C LEU A 208 16.45 -20.67 29.39
N MET A 209 15.75 -20.83 30.51
CA MET A 209 15.49 -19.72 31.43
C MET A 209 16.77 -19.21 32.09
N LEU A 210 17.71 -20.08 32.47
CA LEU A 210 19.02 -19.70 33.02
C LEU A 210 19.91 -18.99 32.00
N ILE A 211 19.86 -19.40 30.72
CA ILE A 211 20.48 -18.65 29.62
C ILE A 211 19.78 -17.29 29.43
N SER A 212 18.47 -17.21 29.66
CA SER A 212 17.70 -15.96 29.56
C SER A 212 17.83 -15.02 30.78
N GLU A 213 18.09 -15.56 31.97
CA GLU A 213 18.28 -14.81 33.23
C GLU A 213 19.74 -14.35 33.39
N SER A 214 20.70 -15.09 32.81
CA SER A 214 22.03 -14.51 32.52
C SER A 214 22.01 -13.49 31.38
N SER A 215 20.87 -13.33 30.70
CA SER A 215 20.64 -12.33 29.66
C SER A 215 19.46 -11.39 29.98
N ASN A 216 19.51 -10.70 31.12
CA ASN A 216 18.81 -9.43 31.35
C ASN A 216 19.65 -8.52 32.28
N PRO A 217 19.61 -7.19 32.10
CA PRO A 217 20.52 -6.43 31.24
C PRO A 217 21.64 -5.80 32.08
N GLY A 218 22.80 -6.44 32.09
CA GLY A 218 24.05 -5.88 32.60
C GLY A 218 25.18 -6.42 31.74
N HIS A 219 25.82 -5.52 30.98
CA HIS A 219 27.13 -5.69 30.34
C HIS A 219 27.69 -7.13 30.31
N ASN A 220 27.59 -7.81 29.17
CA ASN A 220 28.66 -8.61 28.54
C ASN A 220 28.11 -9.56 27.46
N THR A 221 27.89 -9.06 26.25
CA THR A 221 28.25 -9.83 25.06
C THR A 221 29.60 -9.31 24.60
N SER A 222 30.64 -10.13 24.77
CA SER A 222 32.06 -9.78 24.56
C SER A 222 32.46 -9.64 23.08
N GLY A 223 31.51 -9.32 22.20
CA GLY A 223 31.74 -9.07 20.78
C GLY A 223 31.43 -7.63 20.43
N LYS A 224 32.45 -6.84 20.12
CA LYS A 224 32.29 -5.51 19.53
C LYS A 224 31.40 -5.59 18.27
N LEU A 225 30.44 -4.68 18.12
CA LEU A 225 29.59 -4.63 16.92
C LEU A 225 30.46 -4.27 15.71
N ARG A 226 30.57 -5.16 14.73
CA ARG A 226 31.27 -4.93 13.46
C ARG A 226 30.26 -4.63 12.38
N ILE A 227 30.41 -3.45 11.78
CA ILE A 227 29.61 -2.95 10.68
C ILE A 227 30.49 -2.93 9.42
N SER A 228 30.29 -3.89 8.52
CA SER A 228 30.98 -3.93 7.23
C SER A 228 30.09 -3.37 6.13
N LEU A 229 30.57 -2.33 5.44
CA LEU A 229 29.90 -1.77 4.25
C LEU A 229 30.50 -2.39 2.97
N ARG A 230 29.69 -3.12 2.21
CA ARG A 230 29.98 -3.53 0.83
C ARG A 230 28.88 -2.95 -0.08
N ASN A 231 28.28 -3.77 -0.95
CA ASN A 231 27.03 -3.41 -1.61
C ASN A 231 25.83 -3.40 -0.64
N THR A 232 25.89 -4.25 0.37
CA THR A 232 24.98 -4.27 1.51
C THR A 232 25.77 -3.99 2.78
N ILE A 233 25.08 -3.62 3.85
CA ILE A 233 25.66 -3.52 5.19
C ILE A 233 25.54 -4.90 5.81
N ARG A 234 26.64 -5.38 6.38
CA ARG A 234 26.72 -6.65 7.10
C ARG A 234 27.06 -6.36 8.55
N LEU A 235 26.27 -6.90 9.46
CA LEU A 235 26.43 -6.78 10.91
C LEU A 235 26.73 -8.16 11.46
N ASN A 236 27.75 -8.31 12.30
CA ASN A 236 27.99 -9.58 12.98
C ASN A 236 26.93 -9.82 14.06
N ARG A 237 26.33 -11.02 14.08
CA ARG A 237 25.24 -11.36 15.00
C ARG A 237 25.64 -11.23 16.47
N VAL A 238 26.89 -11.55 16.80
CA VAL A 238 27.46 -11.53 18.17
C VAL A 238 27.44 -10.13 18.80
N GLY A 239 27.51 -9.06 17.99
CA GLY A 239 27.56 -7.69 18.49
C GLY A 239 26.22 -6.95 18.44
N ILE A 240 25.13 -7.60 18.02
CA ILE A 240 23.81 -6.97 17.91
C ILE A 240 23.06 -7.14 19.25
N ASN A 241 22.67 -6.03 19.86
CA ASN A 241 21.86 -6.03 21.08
C ASN A 241 20.35 -5.97 20.79
N ALA A 242 19.53 -6.19 21.83
CA ALA A 242 18.07 -6.22 21.71
C ALA A 242 17.48 -4.89 21.20
N ASP A 243 18.03 -3.76 21.64
CA ASP A 243 17.57 -2.43 21.21
C ASP A 243 17.83 -2.20 19.72
N LEU A 244 19.00 -2.63 19.22
CA LEU A 244 19.33 -2.58 17.81
C LEU A 244 18.43 -3.52 16.99
N ILE A 245 18.05 -4.69 17.51
CA ILE A 245 17.09 -5.59 16.85
C ILE A 245 15.73 -4.92 16.68
N ILE A 246 15.21 -4.31 17.75
CA ILE A 246 13.92 -3.60 17.73
C ILE A 246 14.00 -2.45 16.71
N PHE A 247 15.05 -1.64 16.77
CA PHE A 247 15.26 -0.53 15.84
C PHE A 247 15.28 -0.98 14.37
N LEU A 248 16.05 -2.02 14.06
CA LEU A 248 16.11 -2.58 12.70
C LEU A 248 14.74 -3.10 12.26
N LYS A 249 14.02 -3.82 13.13
CA LYS A 249 12.69 -4.40 12.85
C LYS A 249 11.62 -3.32 12.62
N GLU A 250 11.69 -2.18 13.31
CA GLU A 250 10.76 -1.07 13.12
C GLU A 250 11.03 -0.29 11.83
N GLU A 251 12.29 0.00 11.53
CA GLU A 251 12.66 0.83 10.38
C GLU A 251 12.67 0.06 9.05
N LEU A 252 13.00 -1.23 9.06
CA LEU A 252 13.20 -2.03 7.84
C LEU A 252 12.04 -3.00 7.52
N ASN A 253 11.13 -3.24 8.48
CA ASN A 253 9.94 -4.09 8.26
C ASN A 253 8.64 -3.28 8.39
N PHE A 254 8.03 -2.88 7.27
CA PHE A 254 6.84 -2.03 7.23
C PHE A 254 5.79 -2.50 6.22
N ALA A 255 4.55 -2.02 6.39
CA ALA A 255 3.40 -2.40 5.59
C ALA A 255 3.54 -2.00 4.11
N ASN A 256 3.17 -2.91 3.19
CA ASN A 256 3.14 -2.64 1.76
C ASN A 256 1.79 -2.07 1.33
N SER A 257 1.75 -0.77 1.02
CA SER A 257 0.51 -0.06 0.62
C SER A 257 -0.21 -0.74 -0.55
N GLU A 258 0.53 -1.25 -1.54
CA GLU A 258 -0.04 -1.85 -2.75
C GLU A 258 -0.86 -3.12 -2.44
N TYR A 259 -0.40 -3.94 -1.50
CA TYR A 259 -1.13 -5.13 -1.05
C TYR A 259 -2.51 -4.75 -0.50
N PHE A 260 -2.53 -3.75 0.39
CA PHE A 260 -3.77 -3.31 1.01
C PHE A 260 -4.68 -2.61 0.00
N ILE A 261 -4.14 -1.85 -0.97
CA ILE A 261 -4.94 -1.25 -2.06
C ILE A 261 -5.55 -2.33 -2.97
N LYS A 262 -4.79 -3.35 -3.37
CA LYS A 262 -5.32 -4.48 -4.17
C LYS A 262 -6.41 -5.22 -3.42
N LYS A 263 -6.16 -5.55 -2.14
CA LYS A 263 -7.15 -6.16 -1.26
C LYS A 263 -8.42 -5.31 -1.11
N LYS A 264 -8.30 -3.98 -0.98
CA LYS A 264 -9.43 -3.02 -0.91
C LYS A 264 -10.22 -2.92 -2.22
N SER A 265 -9.54 -2.99 -3.36
CA SER A 265 -10.15 -2.83 -4.70
C SER A 265 -10.68 -4.13 -5.30
N GLY A 266 -10.74 -5.22 -4.52
CA GLY A 266 -11.15 -6.55 -5.00
C GLY A 266 -10.21 -7.15 -6.04
N LYS A 267 -9.01 -6.58 -6.22
CA LYS A 267 -8.00 -7.06 -7.16
C LYS A 267 -7.15 -8.15 -6.51
N SER A 268 -6.73 -9.13 -7.29
CA SER A 268 -5.92 -10.25 -6.81
C SER A 268 -4.67 -9.77 -6.07
N THR A 269 -4.47 -10.27 -4.84
CA THR A 269 -3.27 -10.03 -4.03
C THR A 269 -2.15 -11.03 -4.32
N TRP A 270 -2.34 -11.91 -5.32
CA TRP A 270 -1.36 -12.91 -5.73
C TRP A 270 0.01 -12.25 -6.02
N ARG A 271 1.09 -12.80 -5.44
CA ARG A 271 2.48 -12.29 -5.48
C ARG A 271 2.75 -10.93 -4.83
N THR A 272 1.75 -10.27 -4.22
CA THR A 272 1.98 -9.02 -3.50
C THR A 272 2.15 -9.32 -2.01
N LYS A 273 3.31 -9.02 -1.41
CA LYS A 273 3.55 -9.26 0.03
C LYS A 273 2.83 -8.20 0.87
N ALA A 274 2.27 -8.59 2.02
CA ALA A 274 1.61 -7.66 2.95
C ALA A 274 2.59 -6.69 3.64
N TYR A 275 3.84 -7.12 3.82
CA TYR A 275 4.92 -6.33 4.42
C TYR A 275 6.16 -6.38 3.53
N PHE A 276 6.90 -5.29 3.52
CA PHE A 276 8.29 -5.28 3.07
C PHE A 276 9.16 -5.76 4.24
N SER A 277 10.03 -6.74 3.97
CA SER A 277 11.17 -7.09 4.84
C SER A 277 12.43 -6.74 4.08
N CYS A 278 13.23 -5.84 4.65
CA CYS A 278 14.53 -5.43 4.10
C CYS A 278 15.70 -5.96 4.93
N ILE A 279 15.45 -6.96 5.78
CA ILE A 279 16.47 -7.62 6.60
C ILE A 279 16.62 -9.05 6.09
N GLU A 280 17.84 -9.42 5.75
CA GLU A 280 18.23 -10.80 5.50
C GLU A 280 19.06 -11.26 6.69
N ASP A 281 18.62 -12.33 7.35
CA ASP A 281 19.29 -12.87 8.54
C ASP A 281 19.93 -14.21 8.21
N THR A 282 21.21 -14.35 8.58
CA THR A 282 22.00 -15.57 8.41
C THR A 282 22.51 -16.05 9.76
N GLN A 283 23.13 -17.22 9.81
CA GLN A 283 23.65 -17.79 11.07
C GLN A 283 24.64 -16.82 11.76
N ASP A 284 25.51 -16.15 10.99
CA ASP A 284 26.59 -15.32 11.53
C ASP A 284 26.39 -13.81 11.32
N GLU A 285 25.63 -13.40 10.30
CA GLU A 285 25.50 -12.00 9.89
C GLU A 285 24.05 -11.57 9.64
N VAL A 286 23.77 -10.30 9.93
CA VAL A 286 22.55 -9.60 9.52
C VAL A 286 22.88 -8.68 8.35
N ILE A 287 22.18 -8.85 7.23
CA ILE A 287 22.41 -8.13 5.98
C ILE A 287 21.26 -7.16 5.74
N ILE A 288 21.59 -5.89 5.52
CA ILE A 288 20.61 -4.83 5.25
C ILE A 288 21.06 -3.91 4.08
N PRO A 289 20.15 -3.22 3.40
CA PRO A 289 20.49 -2.34 2.28
C PRO A 289 21.41 -1.17 2.66
N ARG A 290 22.37 -0.85 1.77
CA ARG A 290 23.41 0.16 2.00
C ARG A 290 22.92 1.57 2.31
N GLY A 291 21.78 1.98 1.77
CA GLY A 291 21.25 3.33 1.99
C GLY A 291 20.96 3.62 3.46
N PHE A 292 20.74 2.57 4.26
CA PHE A 292 20.44 2.69 5.69
C PHE A 292 21.67 3.01 6.57
N ILE A 293 22.90 2.94 6.04
CA ILE A 293 24.12 3.05 6.86
C ILE A 293 24.21 4.37 7.64
N GLY A 294 23.75 5.47 7.05
CA GLY A 294 23.74 6.78 7.72
C GLY A 294 22.85 6.79 8.97
N LYS A 295 21.67 6.17 8.88
CA LYS A 295 20.75 6.01 10.02
C LYS A 295 21.32 5.08 11.08
N LEU A 296 21.87 3.93 10.65
CA LEU A 296 22.48 2.96 11.54
C LEU A 296 23.65 3.56 12.35
N ILE A 297 24.61 4.21 11.70
CA ILE A 297 25.76 4.81 12.38
C ILE A 297 25.32 5.90 13.37
N ARG A 298 24.32 6.73 13.01
CA ARG A 298 23.79 7.75 13.93
C ARG A 298 23.08 7.14 15.13
N TYR A 299 22.36 6.04 14.93
CA TYR A 299 21.72 5.29 16.02
C TYR A 299 22.78 4.73 16.99
N CYS A 300 23.79 4.02 16.49
CA CYS A 300 24.87 3.47 17.31
C CYS A 300 25.62 4.57 18.08
N LYS A 301 25.95 5.69 17.42
CA LYS A 301 26.58 6.85 18.08
C LYS A 301 25.69 7.47 19.17
N LYS A 302 24.38 7.55 18.94
CA LYS A 302 23.42 8.11 19.91
C LYS A 302 23.30 7.23 21.16
N GLN A 303 23.30 5.92 20.98
CA GLN A 303 23.26 4.94 22.07
C GLN A 303 24.63 4.69 22.73
N LYS A 304 25.69 5.35 22.23
CA LYS A 304 27.08 5.16 22.69
C LYS A 304 27.56 3.71 22.59
N GLU A 305 27.06 2.97 21.61
CA GLU A 305 27.49 1.60 21.32
C GLU A 305 28.96 1.59 20.88
N ASP A 306 29.75 0.63 21.37
CA ASP A 306 31.10 0.41 20.84
C ASP A 306 31.01 -0.43 19.56
N PHE A 307 31.27 0.23 18.42
CA PHE A 307 31.23 -0.43 17.10
C PHE A 307 32.50 -0.15 16.29
N GLU A 308 32.89 -1.15 15.49
CA GLU A 308 33.94 -1.08 14.48
C GLU A 308 33.28 -0.94 13.10
N PHE A 309 33.68 0.06 12.33
CA PHE A 309 33.17 0.29 10.97
C PHE A 309 34.25 0.01 9.94
N LEU A 310 33.97 -0.92 9.02
CA LEU A 310 34.87 -1.34 7.95
C LEU A 310 34.22 -1.07 6.59
N ASP A 311 34.82 -0.20 5.79
CA ASP A 311 34.36 0.06 4.42
C ASP A 311 35.12 -0.84 3.44
N ASN A 312 34.44 -1.91 3.01
CA ASN A 312 34.96 -2.94 2.12
C ASN A 312 34.50 -2.73 0.66
N ARG A 313 34.10 -1.50 0.30
CA ARG A 313 33.76 -1.17 -1.09
C ARG A 313 35.03 -0.98 -1.91
N GLU A 314 35.08 -1.59 -3.08
CA GLU A 314 36.21 -1.51 -3.99
C GLU A 314 35.95 -0.49 -5.12
N LYS A 315 36.99 0.29 -5.45
CA LYS A 315 36.98 1.15 -6.64
C LYS A 315 37.53 0.36 -7.83
N GLN A 316 37.01 0.68 -9.00
CA GLN A 316 37.49 0.16 -10.26
C GLN A 316 38.64 1.04 -10.82
N PRO A 317 39.42 0.53 -11.78
CA PRO A 317 40.44 1.32 -12.46
C PRO A 317 39.87 2.64 -12.99
N PRO A 318 40.56 3.77 -12.79
CA PRO A 318 40.01 5.08 -13.11
C PRO A 318 39.80 5.25 -14.62
N VAL A 319 38.66 5.82 -14.99
CA VAL A 319 38.30 6.14 -16.38
C VAL A 319 38.18 7.64 -16.53
N LYS A 320 39.06 8.23 -17.36
CA LYS A 320 39.02 9.65 -17.67
C LYS A 320 37.87 9.97 -18.63
N PHE A 321 37.11 10.99 -18.28
CA PHE A 321 36.07 11.56 -19.14
C PHE A 321 36.45 12.98 -19.51
N PHE A 322 36.46 13.29 -20.81
CA PHE A 322 36.36 14.68 -21.24
C PHE A 322 34.93 15.15 -20.94
N CYS A 323 34.75 16.34 -20.37
CA CYS A 323 33.42 16.83 -20.02
C CYS A 323 33.34 18.32 -20.35
N ASP A 324 32.77 18.61 -21.53
CA ASP A 324 32.55 19.98 -21.99
C ASP A 324 31.17 20.46 -21.53
N VAL A 325 31.10 20.79 -20.24
CA VAL A 325 29.84 21.20 -19.59
C VAL A 325 30.08 22.47 -18.80
N ASN A 326 29.43 23.55 -19.24
CA ASN A 326 29.27 24.76 -18.46
C ASN A 326 28.09 24.61 -17.48
N LEU A 327 28.41 24.41 -16.20
CA LEU A 327 27.40 24.25 -15.15
C LEU A 327 26.71 25.57 -14.84
N ARG A 328 25.40 25.50 -14.64
CA ARG A 328 24.62 26.62 -14.08
C ARG A 328 24.89 26.74 -12.58
N SER A 329 24.71 27.93 -12.01
CA SER A 329 24.98 28.21 -10.58
C SER A 329 24.30 27.22 -9.62
N HIS A 330 23.05 26.85 -9.87
CA HIS A 330 22.31 25.87 -9.06
C HIS A 330 22.83 24.44 -9.22
N GLN A 331 23.41 24.09 -10.37
CA GLN A 331 24.02 22.78 -10.61
C GLN A 331 25.37 22.68 -9.89
N THR A 332 26.15 23.75 -9.84
CA THR A 332 27.45 23.79 -9.14
C THR A 332 27.30 23.45 -7.66
N LEU A 333 26.24 23.94 -7.00
CA LEU A 333 25.93 23.61 -5.60
C LEU A 333 25.68 22.10 -5.41
N VAL A 334 24.93 21.49 -6.32
CA VAL A 334 24.65 20.05 -6.29
C VAL A 334 25.91 19.22 -6.51
N ILE A 335 26.75 19.61 -7.47
CA ILE A 335 28.01 18.92 -7.75
C ILE A 335 28.97 19.01 -6.55
N LYS A 336 29.02 20.16 -5.87
CA LYS A 336 29.78 20.33 -4.63
C LYS A 336 29.23 19.48 -3.48
N ALA A 337 27.91 19.39 -3.32
CA ALA A 337 27.33 18.50 -2.32
C ALA A 337 27.63 17.02 -2.63
N ALA A 338 27.51 16.62 -3.90
CA ALA A 338 27.81 15.27 -4.37
C ALA A 338 29.31 14.91 -4.33
N SER A 339 30.23 15.87 -4.26
CA SER A 339 31.65 15.55 -4.05
C SER A 339 31.93 15.05 -2.63
N HIS A 340 31.14 15.46 -1.64
CA HIS A 340 31.30 15.06 -0.23
C HIS A 340 30.50 13.82 0.17
N LYS A 341 29.72 13.24 -0.75
CA LYS A 341 28.90 12.05 -0.52
C LYS A 341 29.17 11.01 -1.59
N ASP A 342 29.14 9.74 -1.20
CA ASP A 342 29.39 8.64 -2.14
C ASP A 342 28.11 8.08 -2.75
N PHE A 343 27.00 8.18 -2.03
CA PHE A 343 25.69 7.71 -2.48
C PHE A 343 24.58 8.53 -1.83
N GLY A 344 23.41 8.55 -2.47
CA GLY A 344 22.24 9.29 -2.01
C GLY A 344 21.36 9.77 -3.16
N ILE A 345 20.39 10.61 -2.83
CA ILE A 345 19.37 11.09 -3.77
C ILE A 345 19.61 12.56 -4.10
N ILE A 346 19.52 12.91 -5.38
CA ILE A 346 19.54 14.29 -5.86
C ILE A 346 18.13 14.61 -6.38
N SER A 347 17.46 15.50 -5.66
CA SER A 347 16.13 16.00 -6.03
C SER A 347 16.29 17.23 -6.91
N ALA A 348 15.83 17.15 -8.15
CA ALA A 348 15.93 18.26 -9.08
C ALA A 348 14.72 18.32 -10.03
N PRO A 349 14.03 19.47 -10.14
CA PRO A 349 12.83 19.61 -10.94
C PRO A 349 13.16 19.40 -12.42
N PRO A 350 12.15 19.09 -13.26
CA PRO A 350 12.35 18.99 -14.70
C PRO A 350 12.95 20.30 -15.26
N GLY A 351 13.82 20.22 -16.27
CA GLY A 351 14.49 21.38 -16.87
C GLY A 351 15.68 21.94 -16.09
N SER A 352 15.93 21.48 -14.85
CA SER A 352 17.11 21.85 -14.05
C SER A 352 18.43 21.30 -14.61
N GLY A 353 18.37 20.33 -15.53
CA GLY A 353 19.52 19.67 -16.13
C GLY A 353 20.00 18.42 -15.37
N LYS A 354 19.09 17.56 -14.89
CA LYS A 354 19.42 16.28 -14.21
C LYS A 354 20.44 15.44 -14.95
N THR A 355 20.26 15.27 -16.27
CA THR A 355 21.19 14.52 -17.12
C THR A 355 22.60 15.12 -17.06
N ILE A 356 22.72 16.44 -17.12
CA ILE A 356 24.00 17.15 -17.03
C ILE A 356 24.66 16.95 -15.66
N ILE A 357 23.86 17.01 -14.58
CA ILE A 357 24.35 16.71 -13.22
C ILE A 357 24.91 15.29 -13.15
N GLY A 358 24.18 14.30 -13.67
CA GLY A 358 24.64 12.91 -13.68
C GLY A 358 25.91 12.70 -14.50
N LEU A 359 26.00 13.29 -15.71
CA LEU A 359 27.20 13.23 -16.54
C LEU A 359 28.41 13.88 -15.86
N LYS A 360 28.21 15.03 -15.18
CA LYS A 360 29.28 15.69 -14.46
C LYS A 360 29.72 14.89 -13.23
N ILE A 361 28.81 14.23 -12.53
CA ILE A 361 29.16 13.30 -11.44
C ILE A 361 30.00 12.15 -11.98
N ILE A 362 29.60 11.52 -13.08
CA ILE A 362 30.38 10.44 -13.73
C ILE A 362 31.79 10.95 -14.09
N ALA A 363 31.89 12.12 -14.72
CA ALA A 363 33.17 12.70 -15.09
C ALA A 363 34.06 13.00 -13.87
N ASN A 364 33.50 13.53 -12.79
CA ASN A 364 34.26 13.87 -11.59
C ASN A 364 34.70 12.64 -10.77
N LYS A 365 33.93 11.54 -10.81
CA LYS A 365 34.22 10.33 -10.03
C LYS A 365 35.22 9.42 -10.76
N GLU A 366 35.39 9.59 -12.07
CA GLU A 366 36.38 8.88 -12.90
C GLU A 366 36.31 7.35 -12.73
N GLN A 367 35.11 6.80 -12.74
CA GLN A 367 34.89 5.36 -12.63
C GLN A 367 34.04 4.87 -13.82
N PRO A 368 34.19 3.60 -14.26
CA PRO A 368 33.26 3.01 -15.21
C PRO A 368 31.82 3.16 -14.70
N ALA A 369 30.93 3.67 -15.55
CA ALA A 369 29.61 4.11 -15.13
C ALA A 369 28.48 3.26 -15.75
N LEU A 370 27.48 2.95 -14.93
CA LEU A 370 26.20 2.39 -15.35
C LEU A 370 25.09 3.40 -15.11
N ILE A 371 24.33 3.70 -16.15
CA ILE A 371 23.13 4.54 -16.07
C ILE A 371 21.91 3.64 -16.24
N ILE A 372 21.04 3.62 -15.25
CA ILE A 372 19.79 2.86 -15.26
C ILE A 372 18.63 3.79 -15.56
N VAL A 373 17.82 3.39 -16.53
CA VAL A 373 16.58 4.06 -16.93
C VAL A 373 15.42 3.09 -17.03
N HIS A 374 14.20 3.61 -17.06
CA HIS A 374 12.97 2.80 -17.07
C HIS A 374 12.29 2.73 -18.43
N ARG A 375 12.61 3.66 -19.35
CA ARG A 375 12.00 3.79 -20.67
C ARG A 375 13.06 3.86 -21.77
N LYS A 376 12.70 3.36 -22.96
CA LYS A 376 13.52 3.38 -24.17
C LYS A 376 13.92 4.79 -24.58
N GLN A 377 12.97 5.72 -24.49
CA GLN A 377 13.17 7.14 -24.78
C GLN A 377 14.31 7.76 -23.97
N LEU A 378 14.30 7.53 -22.65
CA LEU A 378 15.34 8.04 -21.75
C LEU A 378 16.70 7.41 -22.06
N LEU A 379 16.73 6.11 -22.40
CA LEU A 379 17.96 5.44 -22.80
C LEU A 379 18.62 6.14 -24.00
N GLU A 380 17.83 6.43 -25.04
CA GLU A 380 18.31 7.08 -26.27
C GLU A 380 18.76 8.52 -25.98
N GLN A 381 18.01 9.27 -25.17
CA GLN A 381 18.38 10.59 -24.70
C GLN A 381 19.71 10.59 -23.93
N TRP A 382 19.92 9.64 -23.03
CA TRP A 382 21.19 9.53 -22.30
C TRP A 382 22.36 9.24 -23.25
N ILE A 383 22.20 8.36 -24.24
CA ILE A 383 23.23 8.06 -25.24
C ILE A 383 23.63 9.32 -26.02
N GLU A 384 22.65 10.10 -26.49
CA GLU A 384 22.91 11.35 -27.22
C GLU A 384 23.65 12.38 -26.36
N ARG A 385 23.26 12.50 -25.09
CA ARG A 385 23.87 13.45 -24.16
C ARG A 385 25.28 13.02 -23.76
N ILE A 386 25.53 11.73 -23.60
CA ILE A 386 26.89 11.18 -23.40
C ILE A 386 27.76 11.52 -24.60
N GLN A 387 27.27 11.31 -25.83
CA GLN A 387 28.05 11.66 -27.02
C GLN A 387 28.35 13.16 -27.08
N ALA A 388 27.33 14.00 -26.88
CA ALA A 388 27.46 15.45 -26.99
C ALA A 388 28.38 16.06 -25.93
N PHE A 389 28.28 15.62 -24.67
CA PHE A 389 28.97 16.27 -23.55
C PHE A 389 30.20 15.53 -23.05
N LEU A 390 30.28 14.21 -23.26
CA LEU A 390 31.45 13.40 -22.89
C LEU A 390 32.33 13.03 -24.10
N GLY A 391 31.91 13.37 -25.32
CA GLY A 391 32.67 13.09 -26.55
C GLY A 391 32.82 11.61 -26.87
N ILE A 392 32.04 10.71 -26.24
CA ILE A 392 32.15 9.26 -26.45
C ILE A 392 31.30 8.88 -27.67
N PRO A 393 31.89 8.28 -28.72
CA PRO A 393 31.14 7.83 -29.89
C PRO A 393 30.02 6.84 -29.55
N LYS A 394 28.85 6.93 -30.20
CA LYS A 394 27.67 6.06 -29.92
C LYS A 394 27.99 4.57 -30.00
N ASN A 395 28.92 4.17 -30.86
CA ASN A 395 29.36 2.78 -31.01
C ASN A 395 30.21 2.30 -29.83
N GLU A 396 30.83 3.16 -29.03
CA GLU A 396 31.60 2.77 -27.84
C GLU A 396 30.77 2.73 -26.56
N ILE A 397 29.62 3.42 -26.56
CA ILE A 397 28.68 3.42 -25.43
C ILE A 397 28.01 2.05 -25.31
N GLY A 398 28.04 1.47 -24.12
CA GLY A 398 27.31 0.25 -23.80
C GLY A 398 25.80 0.49 -23.83
N LYS A 399 25.05 -0.47 -24.35
CA LYS A 399 23.59 -0.44 -24.42
C LYS A 399 23.03 -1.80 -23.99
N ILE A 400 22.21 -1.79 -22.94
CA ILE A 400 21.47 -2.98 -22.48
C ILE A 400 19.98 -2.68 -22.56
N GLY A 401 19.32 -3.24 -23.58
CA GLY A 401 17.90 -3.01 -23.83
C GLY A 401 17.50 -3.32 -25.25
N GLN A 402 16.19 -3.51 -25.49
CA GLN A 402 15.63 -3.81 -26.82
C GLN A 402 16.17 -5.13 -27.42
N GLY A 403 16.42 -6.14 -26.58
CA GLY A 403 16.99 -7.43 -27.03
C GLY A 403 18.47 -7.38 -27.42
N LYS A 404 19.12 -6.22 -27.31
CA LYS A 404 20.56 -6.05 -27.53
C LYS A 404 21.28 -5.86 -26.21
N VAL A 405 22.40 -6.57 -26.04
CA VAL A 405 23.29 -6.44 -24.90
C VAL A 405 24.67 -6.11 -25.42
N LYS A 406 25.14 -4.91 -25.09
CA LYS A 406 26.51 -4.46 -25.34
C LYS A 406 27.00 -3.77 -24.08
N VAL A 407 28.05 -4.28 -23.47
CA VAL A 407 28.70 -3.63 -22.32
C VAL A 407 29.78 -2.70 -22.86
N GLY A 408 29.72 -1.43 -22.48
CA GLY A 408 30.69 -0.42 -22.86
C GLY A 408 31.86 -0.42 -21.90
N LYS A 409 33.08 -0.15 -22.41
CA LYS A 409 34.31 -0.12 -21.58
C LYS A 409 34.32 1.01 -20.54
N ARG A 410 33.71 2.15 -20.89
CA ARG A 410 33.71 3.38 -20.07
C ARG A 410 32.36 3.65 -19.43
N ILE A 411 31.29 3.51 -20.21
CA ILE A 411 29.93 3.86 -19.80
C ILE A 411 28.92 2.94 -20.48
N THR A 412 27.92 2.51 -19.73
CA THR A 412 26.81 1.68 -20.22
C THR A 412 25.48 2.30 -19.79
N VAL A 413 24.52 2.34 -20.71
CA VAL A 413 23.13 2.75 -20.42
C VAL A 413 22.23 1.53 -20.54
N ALA A 414 21.45 1.26 -19.48
CA ALA A 414 20.66 0.05 -19.36
C ALA A 414 19.21 0.33 -18.97
N MET A 415 18.27 -0.36 -19.63
CA MET A 415 16.88 -0.40 -19.15
C MET A 415 16.77 -1.40 -18.00
N ILE A 416 16.14 -0.99 -16.89
CA ILE A 416 16.02 -1.80 -15.66
C ILE A 416 15.52 -3.23 -15.91
N GLN A 417 14.48 -3.37 -16.75
CA GLN A 417 13.86 -4.67 -17.05
C GLN A 417 14.81 -5.60 -17.83
N SER A 418 15.60 -5.04 -18.74
CA SER A 418 16.56 -5.80 -19.55
C SER A 418 17.80 -6.13 -18.73
N LEU A 419 18.22 -5.21 -17.86
CA LEU A 419 19.33 -5.40 -16.93
C LEU A 419 19.04 -6.52 -15.93
N GLY A 420 17.85 -6.53 -15.30
CA GLY A 420 17.46 -7.59 -14.38
C GLY A 420 17.53 -8.98 -15.02
N LYS A 421 16.95 -9.14 -16.22
CA LYS A 421 17.03 -10.39 -16.99
C LYS A 421 18.45 -10.77 -17.38
N TYR A 422 19.30 -9.80 -17.69
CA TYR A 422 20.69 -10.04 -18.06
C TYR A 422 21.50 -10.55 -16.87
N ILE A 423 21.32 -9.95 -15.70
CA ILE A 423 21.96 -10.37 -14.44
C ILE A 423 21.46 -11.74 -13.97
N GLU A 424 20.20 -12.10 -14.25
CA GLU A 424 19.66 -13.43 -13.91
C GLU A 424 20.14 -14.55 -14.85
N LYS A 425 20.35 -14.24 -16.12
CA LYS A 425 20.76 -15.24 -17.14
C LYS A 425 22.24 -15.59 -17.12
N GLN A 426 23.09 -14.71 -16.59
CA GLN A 426 24.53 -14.97 -16.52
C GLN A 426 24.98 -14.83 -15.07
N GLU A 427 25.71 -15.83 -14.55
CA GLU A 427 26.49 -15.73 -13.30
C GLU A 427 27.75 -14.87 -13.52
N SER A 428 27.64 -13.74 -14.23
CA SER A 428 28.77 -12.87 -14.55
C SER A 428 29.12 -11.99 -13.36
N LYS A 429 29.79 -12.56 -12.35
CA LYS A 429 30.41 -11.81 -11.23
C LYS A 429 31.21 -10.60 -11.76
N GLU A 430 31.91 -10.78 -12.89
CA GLU A 430 32.67 -9.73 -13.57
C GLU A 430 31.81 -8.52 -13.99
N PHE A 431 30.60 -8.74 -14.54
CA PHE A 431 29.73 -7.65 -14.97
C PHE A 431 29.20 -6.85 -13.78
N ILE A 432 28.80 -7.54 -12.71
CA ILE A 432 28.28 -6.94 -11.48
C ILE A 432 29.31 -6.00 -10.83
N GLN A 433 30.59 -6.38 -10.91
CA GLN A 433 31.72 -5.63 -10.36
C GLN A 433 32.32 -4.61 -11.35
N SER A 434 31.95 -4.66 -12.64
CA SER A 434 32.56 -3.82 -13.68
C SER A 434 32.29 -2.32 -13.56
N PHE A 435 31.30 -1.90 -12.75
CA PHE A 435 30.89 -0.50 -12.63
C PHE A 435 31.26 0.08 -11.26
N GLY A 436 32.02 1.17 -11.25
CA GLY A 436 32.34 1.92 -10.03
C GLY A 436 31.36 3.05 -9.71
N THR A 437 30.59 3.53 -10.69
CA THR A 437 29.53 4.54 -10.50
C THR A 437 28.20 4.08 -11.06
N LEU A 438 27.13 4.21 -10.27
CA LEU A 438 25.76 3.93 -10.67
C LEU A 438 24.92 5.20 -10.62
N ILE A 439 24.25 5.53 -11.73
CA ILE A 439 23.26 6.61 -11.81
C ILE A 439 21.90 5.97 -12.09
N ILE A 440 20.90 6.25 -11.25
CA ILE A 440 19.54 5.75 -11.43
C ILE A 440 18.64 6.94 -11.74
N ASP A 441 18.17 7.02 -12.98
CA ASP A 441 17.26 8.08 -13.42
C ASP A 441 15.80 7.73 -13.07
N GLU A 442 15.04 8.75 -12.68
CA GLU A 442 13.70 8.60 -12.09
C GLU A 442 13.66 7.54 -10.98
N CYS A 443 14.58 7.68 -10.02
CA CYS A 443 14.78 6.71 -8.95
C CYS A 443 13.58 6.50 -8.03
N HIS A 444 12.54 7.35 -8.11
CA HIS A 444 11.28 7.18 -7.39
C HIS A 444 10.52 5.88 -7.73
N HIS A 445 10.94 5.15 -8.77
CA HIS A 445 10.43 3.80 -9.11
C HIS A 445 11.08 2.65 -8.31
N ILE A 446 12.13 2.90 -7.53
CA ILE A 446 12.86 1.88 -6.75
C ILE A 446 11.99 0.97 -5.87
N PRO A 447 10.87 1.41 -5.26
CA PRO A 447 10.02 0.52 -4.48
C PRO A 447 9.58 -0.77 -5.21
N ALA A 448 9.52 -0.74 -6.54
CA ALA A 448 9.21 -1.92 -7.34
C ALA A 448 10.24 -3.05 -7.14
N GLU A 449 9.76 -4.29 -7.03
CA GLU A 449 10.59 -5.47 -6.75
C GLU A 449 11.72 -5.66 -7.78
N THR A 450 11.44 -5.45 -9.07
CA THR A 450 12.45 -5.54 -10.13
C THR A 450 13.61 -4.57 -9.93
N TYR A 451 13.34 -3.36 -9.42
CA TYR A 451 14.40 -2.39 -9.11
C TYR A 451 15.25 -2.87 -7.96
N ARG A 452 14.62 -3.25 -6.85
CA ARG A 452 15.31 -3.72 -5.64
C ARG A 452 16.21 -4.91 -5.93
N ASN A 453 15.69 -5.92 -6.62
CA ASN A 453 16.44 -7.14 -6.95
C ASN A 453 17.60 -6.89 -7.92
N THR A 454 17.49 -5.89 -8.81
CA THR A 454 18.55 -5.55 -9.75
C THR A 454 19.64 -4.72 -9.08
N ILE A 455 19.23 -3.70 -8.30
CA ILE A 455 20.17 -2.78 -7.61
C ILE A 455 20.91 -3.50 -6.49
N SER A 456 20.27 -4.40 -5.73
CA SER A 456 20.91 -5.16 -4.66
C SER A 456 21.99 -6.13 -5.15
N LYS A 457 22.01 -6.46 -6.44
CA LYS A 457 23.04 -7.32 -7.04
C LYS A 457 24.26 -6.52 -7.50
N LEU A 458 24.10 -5.28 -7.99
CA LEU A 458 25.19 -4.43 -8.48
C LEU A 458 26.06 -3.91 -7.34
N SER A 459 27.39 -3.92 -7.46
CA SER A 459 28.32 -3.50 -6.40
C SER A 459 29.12 -2.22 -6.71
N PRO A 460 28.48 -1.06 -6.97
CA PRO A 460 29.22 0.16 -7.27
C PRO A 460 29.77 0.83 -6.00
N TYR A 461 30.94 1.47 -6.10
CA TYR A 461 31.43 2.32 -5.02
C TYR A 461 30.51 3.53 -4.81
N TYR A 462 30.18 4.22 -5.91
CA TYR A 462 29.33 5.41 -5.94
C TYR A 462 27.92 5.12 -6.49
N GLN A 463 26.87 5.62 -5.85
CA GLN A 463 25.48 5.33 -6.24
C GLN A 463 24.54 6.53 -6.05
N TYR A 464 24.04 7.11 -7.14
CA TYR A 464 23.18 8.30 -7.08
C TYR A 464 21.83 8.07 -7.73
N GLY A 465 20.75 8.45 -7.04
CA GLY A 465 19.42 8.55 -7.62
C GLY A 465 19.10 9.96 -8.07
N LEU A 466 18.55 10.12 -9.26
CA LEU A 466 18.04 11.39 -9.78
C LEU A 466 16.51 11.31 -9.84
N THR A 467 15.82 12.29 -9.23
CA THR A 467 14.35 12.36 -9.30
C THR A 467 13.87 13.80 -9.24
N ALA A 468 12.69 14.08 -9.80
CA ALA A 468 12.00 15.37 -9.58
C ALA A 468 11.26 15.43 -8.24
N THR A 469 10.83 14.28 -7.75
CA THR A 469 9.96 14.13 -6.59
C THR A 469 10.42 12.91 -5.81
N PRO A 470 11.15 13.09 -4.71
CA PRO A 470 11.45 11.97 -3.82
C PRO A 470 10.19 11.48 -3.08
N PHE A 471 9.17 12.33 -2.96
CA PHE A 471 7.95 12.07 -2.21
C PHE A 471 6.88 11.32 -3.04
N ARG A 472 6.39 10.18 -2.52
CA ARG A 472 5.25 9.42 -3.06
C ARG A 472 4.21 9.24 -1.94
N LYS A 473 2.91 9.20 -2.25
CA LYS A 473 1.87 8.90 -1.24
C LYS A 473 2.10 7.47 -0.70
N GLY A 474 2.24 7.31 0.63
CA GLY A 474 2.32 6.02 1.34
C GLY A 474 3.69 5.65 1.93
N ASN A 475 3.78 4.47 2.57
CA ASN A 475 5.02 3.99 3.21
C ASN A 475 6.12 3.54 2.23
N ASP A 476 5.80 3.43 0.93
CA ASP A 476 6.72 2.98 -0.11
C ASP A 476 7.93 3.93 -0.30
N GLU A 477 7.81 5.20 0.10
CA GLU A 477 8.91 6.16 0.06
C GLU A 477 10.10 5.73 0.93
N LYS A 478 9.86 5.03 2.05
CA LYS A 478 10.93 4.55 2.92
C LYS A 478 11.92 3.64 2.17
N LEU A 479 11.44 2.84 1.21
CA LEU A 479 12.29 1.98 0.39
C LEU A 479 13.31 2.78 -0.42
N LEU A 480 12.95 3.96 -0.90
CA LEU A 480 13.85 4.80 -1.69
C LEU A 480 15.11 5.15 -0.88
N PHE A 481 14.93 5.63 0.34
CA PHE A 481 16.03 6.00 1.25
C PHE A 481 16.80 4.79 1.78
N ILE A 482 16.12 3.67 2.03
CA ILE A 482 16.76 2.42 2.49
C ILE A 482 17.76 1.90 1.45
N TYR A 483 17.45 1.97 0.17
CA TYR A 483 18.34 1.47 -0.89
C TYR A 483 19.36 2.50 -1.38
N LEU A 484 18.97 3.78 -1.52
CA LEU A 484 19.84 4.81 -2.10
C LEU A 484 20.57 5.69 -1.09
N GLY A 485 20.06 5.81 0.14
CA GLY A 485 20.52 6.76 1.13
C GLY A 485 19.75 8.08 1.10
N GLU A 486 20.20 9.03 1.92
CA GLU A 486 19.53 10.31 2.14
C GLU A 486 19.64 11.26 0.94
N THR A 487 18.81 12.30 0.94
CA THR A 487 18.90 13.39 -0.04
C THR A 487 20.21 14.16 0.14
N ILE A 488 21.06 14.15 -0.89
CA ILE A 488 22.33 14.88 -0.94
C ILE A 488 22.08 16.37 -1.19
N ALA A 489 21.21 16.67 -2.14
CA ALA A 489 20.87 18.04 -2.52
C ALA A 489 19.48 18.12 -3.14
N GLU A 490 18.82 19.25 -2.89
CA GLU A 490 17.53 19.60 -3.50
C GLU A 490 17.66 20.92 -4.24
N ILE A 491 17.37 20.91 -5.54
CA ILE A 491 17.27 22.14 -6.33
C ILE A 491 15.85 22.65 -6.23
N LYS A 492 15.64 23.74 -5.52
CA LYS A 492 14.34 24.41 -5.49
C LYS A 492 14.12 25.16 -6.82
N PRO A 493 12.90 25.18 -7.39
CA PRO A 493 12.60 25.91 -8.63
C PRO A 493 13.05 27.38 -8.61
N ASN A 494 12.93 28.04 -7.46
CA ASN A 494 13.26 29.46 -7.25
C ASN A 494 14.76 29.79 -7.43
N SER A 495 15.64 28.79 -7.36
CA SER A 495 17.11 28.97 -7.43
C SER A 495 17.63 29.14 -8.87
N ILE A 496 16.76 28.98 -9.88
CA ILE A 496 17.14 28.96 -11.29
C ILE A 496 16.91 30.36 -11.90
N LYS A 497 17.98 31.16 -12.05
CA LYS A 497 17.93 32.57 -12.52
C LYS A 497 17.22 32.81 -13.87
N LYS A 498 17.14 31.79 -14.75
CA LYS A 498 16.45 31.83 -16.06
C LYS A 498 15.14 31.01 -16.09
N TYR A 499 14.48 30.84 -14.95
CA TYR A 499 13.19 30.17 -14.93
C TYR A 499 12.13 31.10 -15.57
N LYS A 500 11.92 30.97 -16.89
CA LYS A 500 10.85 31.68 -17.61
C LYS A 500 9.51 31.13 -17.10
N ARG A 501 8.80 31.96 -16.34
CA ARG A 501 7.58 31.56 -15.64
C ARG A 501 6.44 31.40 -16.64
N PRO A 502 5.58 30.38 -16.50
CA PRO A 502 4.52 30.12 -17.46
C PRO A 502 3.41 31.16 -17.28
N ARG A 503 2.80 31.64 -18.37
CA ARG A 503 1.58 32.47 -18.27
C ARG A 503 0.39 31.55 -18.03
N ILE A 504 -0.35 31.76 -16.95
CA ILE A 504 -1.48 30.89 -16.58
C ILE A 504 -2.78 31.60 -16.97
N VAL A 505 -3.62 30.91 -17.73
CA VAL A 505 -4.94 31.36 -18.18
C VAL A 505 -5.98 30.41 -17.59
N ILE A 506 -6.81 30.94 -16.70
CA ILE A 506 -7.88 30.19 -16.05
C ILE A 506 -9.15 30.42 -16.86
N ARG A 507 -9.80 29.33 -17.29
CA ARG A 507 -11.06 29.36 -18.04
C ARG A 507 -12.18 28.79 -17.20
N ASN A 508 -13.12 29.64 -16.80
CA ASN A 508 -14.33 29.20 -16.10
C ASN A 508 -15.27 28.51 -17.09
N THR A 509 -15.68 27.28 -16.77
CA THR A 509 -16.69 26.57 -17.55
C THR A 509 -18.08 26.84 -16.95
N SER A 510 -19.13 26.70 -17.77
CA SER A 510 -20.53 26.77 -17.35
C SER A 510 -21.09 25.39 -16.96
N LEU A 511 -20.22 24.42 -16.70
CA LEU A 511 -20.64 23.07 -16.37
C LEU A 511 -21.25 23.06 -14.97
N ASN A 512 -22.57 22.94 -14.93
CA ASN A 512 -23.33 22.86 -13.69
C ASN A 512 -24.03 21.51 -13.62
N ILE A 513 -23.58 20.68 -12.68
CA ILE A 513 -24.21 19.40 -12.40
C ILE A 513 -24.44 19.39 -10.89
N PRO A 514 -25.64 19.00 -10.42
CA PRO A 514 -25.83 18.71 -9.01
C PRO A 514 -24.96 17.48 -8.67
N TYR A 515 -23.75 17.75 -8.18
CA TYR A 515 -22.80 16.73 -7.75
C TYR A 515 -22.73 16.79 -6.23
N ASN A 516 -23.23 15.74 -5.59
CA ASN A 516 -23.11 15.60 -4.16
C ASN A 516 -21.90 14.71 -3.84
N PRO A 517 -20.80 15.27 -3.29
CA PRO A 517 -19.61 14.52 -2.93
C PRO A 517 -19.83 13.50 -1.80
N LYS A 518 -21.07 13.37 -1.29
CA LYS A 518 -21.49 12.33 -0.34
C LYS A 518 -22.28 11.17 -0.97
N THR A 519 -22.79 11.31 -2.19
CA THR A 519 -23.62 10.27 -2.84
C THR A 519 -23.09 9.82 -4.21
N ASP A 520 -22.33 10.67 -4.89
CA ASP A 520 -22.03 10.48 -6.31
C ASP A 520 -20.58 10.06 -6.54
N THR A 521 -20.37 9.00 -7.33
CA THR A 521 -19.03 8.49 -7.65
C THR A 521 -18.32 9.36 -8.68
N PHE A 522 -16.99 9.48 -8.56
CA PHE A 522 -16.17 10.25 -9.49
C PHE A 522 -16.23 9.73 -10.94
N GLU A 523 -16.55 8.45 -11.15
CA GLU A 523 -16.67 7.87 -12.49
C GLU A 523 -17.81 8.50 -13.31
N ILE A 524 -18.93 8.82 -12.67
CA ILE A 524 -20.07 9.49 -13.30
C ILE A 524 -19.64 10.90 -13.73
N LEU A 525 -19.04 11.65 -12.80
CA LEU A 525 -18.53 13.00 -13.06
C LEU A 525 -17.49 12.99 -14.19
N SER A 526 -16.60 11.99 -14.21
CA SER A 526 -15.61 11.81 -15.27
C SER A 526 -16.24 11.58 -16.64
N LYS A 527 -17.32 10.79 -16.74
CA LYS A 527 -18.01 10.57 -18.02
C LYS A 527 -18.68 11.86 -18.51
N ILE A 528 -19.34 12.58 -17.61
CA ILE A 528 -20.01 13.83 -17.98
C ILE A 528 -18.98 14.87 -18.45
N LEU A 529 -17.86 15.03 -17.75
CA LEU A 529 -16.77 15.94 -18.14
C LEU A 529 -16.22 15.70 -19.55
N VAL A 530 -16.16 14.43 -19.96
CA VAL A 530 -15.62 14.03 -21.27
C VAL A 530 -16.61 14.32 -22.40
N HIS A 531 -17.91 14.19 -22.13
CA HIS A 531 -18.97 14.33 -23.14
C HIS A 531 -19.69 15.69 -23.10
N ASP A 532 -19.33 16.59 -22.19
CA ASP A 532 -19.94 17.91 -22.13
C ASP A 532 -19.60 18.78 -23.36
N SER A 533 -20.63 19.12 -24.12
CA SER A 533 -20.48 19.80 -25.41
C SER A 533 -20.08 21.27 -25.25
N ALA A 534 -20.56 21.96 -24.22
CA ALA A 534 -20.25 23.37 -23.99
C ALA A 534 -18.78 23.57 -23.60
N ARG A 535 -18.28 22.72 -22.69
CA ARG A 535 -16.88 22.66 -22.26
C ARG A 535 -15.95 22.28 -23.40
N ASN A 536 -16.28 21.24 -24.16
CA ASN A 536 -15.49 20.86 -25.33
C ASN A 536 -15.45 21.99 -26.36
N LYS A 537 -16.57 22.67 -26.63
CA LYS A 537 -16.59 23.84 -27.53
C LYS A 537 -15.70 24.99 -27.03
N LEU A 538 -15.70 25.27 -25.72
CA LEU A 538 -14.80 26.26 -25.13
C LEU A 538 -13.33 25.88 -25.34
N ILE A 539 -12.99 24.63 -25.05
CA ILE A 539 -11.62 24.08 -25.27
C ILE A 539 -11.20 24.28 -26.73
N LEU A 540 -12.06 23.90 -27.68
CA LEU A 540 -11.77 24.01 -29.11
C LEU A 540 -11.58 25.45 -29.56
N ASN A 541 -12.39 26.38 -29.07
CA ASN A 541 -12.27 27.80 -29.41
C ASN A 541 -10.95 28.39 -28.92
N ASP A 542 -10.55 28.06 -27.70
CA ASP A 542 -9.27 28.52 -27.14
C ASP A 542 -8.08 27.89 -27.88
N VAL A 543 -8.13 26.59 -28.16
CA VAL A 543 -7.12 25.89 -28.98
C VAL A 543 -7.01 26.56 -30.35
N ALA A 544 -8.12 26.76 -31.05
CA ALA A 544 -8.13 27.39 -32.37
C ALA A 544 -7.58 28.83 -32.34
N SER A 545 -7.84 29.59 -31.28
CA SER A 545 -7.32 30.95 -31.13
C SER A 545 -5.78 30.97 -31.01
N GLU A 546 -5.20 30.06 -30.24
CA GLU A 546 -3.75 29.96 -30.08
C GLU A 546 -3.08 29.40 -31.34
N LEU A 547 -3.72 28.44 -32.02
CA LEU A 547 -3.23 27.91 -33.30
C LEU A 547 -3.20 28.97 -34.40
N LYS A 548 -4.19 29.88 -34.46
CA LYS A 548 -4.21 31.02 -35.40
C LYS A 548 -3.04 31.98 -35.18
N LEU A 549 -2.48 32.03 -33.98
CA LEU A 549 -1.27 32.80 -33.65
C LEU A 549 0.03 32.05 -34.00
N GLY A 550 -0.06 30.91 -34.70
CA GLY A 550 1.10 30.09 -35.09
C GLY A 550 1.73 29.29 -33.95
N LYS A 551 1.04 29.16 -32.81
CA LYS A 551 1.53 28.42 -31.65
C LYS A 551 1.24 26.92 -31.79
N LYS A 552 2.06 26.09 -31.15
CA LYS A 552 1.81 24.65 -31.02
C LYS A 552 1.18 24.32 -29.69
N VAL A 553 0.18 23.45 -29.73
CA VAL A 553 -0.70 23.16 -28.60
C VAL A 553 -0.52 21.72 -28.13
N VAL A 554 -0.45 21.52 -26.82
CA VAL A 554 -0.52 20.21 -26.17
C VAL A 554 -1.77 20.15 -25.30
N ILE A 555 -2.63 19.16 -25.51
CA ILE A 555 -3.83 18.89 -24.73
C ILE A 555 -3.62 17.64 -23.88
N ILE A 556 -3.75 17.78 -22.56
CA ILE A 556 -3.62 16.68 -21.60
C ILE A 556 -4.98 16.32 -21.02
N THR A 557 -5.35 15.05 -21.16
CA THR A 557 -6.51 14.41 -20.52
C THR A 557 -6.08 13.15 -19.75
N GLU A 558 -6.98 12.48 -19.04
CA GLU A 558 -6.73 11.19 -18.38
C GLU A 558 -7.57 10.04 -18.98
N ARG A 559 -8.48 10.34 -19.92
CA ARG A 559 -9.40 9.37 -20.53
C ARG A 559 -9.19 9.29 -22.04
N LYS A 560 -9.13 8.06 -22.57
CA LYS A 560 -8.99 7.81 -24.01
C LYS A 560 -10.22 8.30 -24.78
N GLU A 561 -11.42 8.10 -24.27
CA GLU A 561 -12.64 8.56 -24.94
C GLU A 561 -12.61 10.07 -25.21
N HIS A 562 -11.99 10.83 -24.31
CA HIS A 562 -11.79 12.27 -24.47
C HIS A 562 -10.75 12.62 -25.55
N ILE A 563 -9.68 11.82 -25.67
CA ILE A 563 -8.70 11.97 -26.76
C ILE A 563 -9.42 11.79 -28.09
N ASP A 564 -10.22 10.74 -28.22
CA ASP A 564 -10.92 10.41 -29.45
C ASP A 564 -11.94 11.50 -29.81
N ALA A 565 -12.73 11.98 -28.83
CA ALA A 565 -13.69 13.07 -29.03
C ALA A 565 -13.02 14.37 -29.47
N LEU A 566 -11.97 14.82 -28.77
CA LEU A 566 -11.26 16.06 -29.13
C LEU A 566 -10.53 15.93 -30.48
N ASN A 567 -9.97 14.75 -30.77
CA ASN A 567 -9.30 14.51 -32.04
C ASN A 567 -10.28 14.55 -33.22
N GLN A 568 -11.46 13.93 -33.09
CA GLN A 568 -12.50 14.00 -34.12
C GLN A 568 -12.89 15.46 -34.41
N LEU A 569 -13.02 16.28 -33.38
CA LEU A 569 -13.42 17.69 -33.54
C LEU A 569 -12.31 18.58 -34.12
N LEU A 570 -11.04 18.32 -33.81
CA LEU A 570 -9.91 19.16 -34.25
C LEU A 570 -9.31 18.74 -35.60
N LYS A 571 -9.35 17.44 -35.94
CA LYS A 571 -8.68 16.89 -37.13
C LYS A 571 -9.25 17.43 -38.45
N HIS A 572 -10.48 17.94 -38.44
CA HIS A 572 -11.09 18.58 -39.61
C HIS A 572 -10.45 19.93 -39.96
N SER A 573 -9.79 20.60 -39.01
CA SER A 573 -9.29 21.97 -39.18
C SER A 573 -7.80 22.13 -38.93
N PHE A 574 -7.17 21.17 -38.23
CA PHE A 574 -5.78 21.26 -37.81
C PHE A 574 -5.06 19.91 -37.91
N GLU A 575 -3.74 19.97 -38.02
CA GLU A 575 -2.88 18.79 -37.95
C GLU A 575 -2.79 18.27 -36.51
N THR A 576 -3.60 17.27 -36.21
CA THR A 576 -3.67 16.64 -34.89
C THR A 576 -2.89 15.34 -34.84
N VAL A 577 -2.12 15.17 -33.76
CA VAL A 577 -1.44 13.92 -33.41
C VAL A 577 -2.00 13.44 -32.06
N THR A 578 -2.44 12.18 -31.99
CA THR A 578 -2.91 11.57 -30.74
C THR A 578 -1.90 10.56 -30.21
N LEU A 579 -1.67 10.55 -28.91
CA LEU A 579 -0.84 9.54 -28.24
C LEU A 579 -1.58 8.93 -27.05
N SER A 580 -1.81 7.62 -27.13
CA SER A 580 -2.52 6.83 -26.11
C SER A 580 -1.79 5.54 -25.75
N GLY A 581 -2.21 4.88 -24.66
CA GLY A 581 -1.60 3.63 -24.19
C GLY A 581 -1.82 2.40 -25.06
N GLU A 582 -2.71 2.47 -26.03
CA GLU A 582 -3.06 1.36 -26.92
C GLU A 582 -2.38 1.47 -28.30
N ASP A 583 -1.58 2.52 -28.54
CA ASP A 583 -0.83 2.67 -29.78
C ASP A 583 0.22 1.55 -29.95
N SER A 584 0.24 0.91 -31.11
CA SER A 584 1.28 -0.07 -31.46
C SER A 584 2.67 0.57 -31.51
N GLU A 585 3.74 -0.22 -31.33
CA GLU A 585 5.10 0.32 -31.30
C GLU A 585 5.50 1.02 -32.61
N SER A 586 5.03 0.52 -33.76
CA SER A 586 5.24 1.13 -35.08
C SER A 586 4.49 2.46 -35.22
N SER A 587 3.18 2.48 -34.95
CA SER A 587 2.34 3.69 -34.99
C SER A 587 2.91 4.78 -34.09
N ARG A 588 3.30 4.40 -32.87
CA ARG A 588 3.91 5.31 -31.89
C ARG A 588 5.21 5.90 -32.42
N LYS A 589 6.08 5.10 -33.05
CA LYS A 589 7.36 5.59 -33.59
C LYS A 589 7.13 6.63 -34.69
N SER A 590 6.24 6.36 -35.64
CA SER A 590 5.88 7.31 -36.70
C SER A 590 5.27 8.60 -36.15
N LYS A 591 4.39 8.51 -35.15
CA LYS A 591 3.83 9.69 -34.46
C LYS A 591 4.91 10.51 -33.76
N TRP A 592 5.91 9.88 -33.15
CA TRP A 592 7.04 10.60 -32.53
C TRP A 592 8.00 11.23 -33.56
N GLU A 593 8.21 10.58 -34.70
CA GLU A 593 8.97 11.15 -35.81
C GLU A 593 8.30 12.46 -36.29
N LEU A 594 6.98 12.44 -36.53
CA LEU A 594 6.20 13.64 -36.86
C LEU A 594 6.29 14.75 -35.79
N LEU A 595 6.24 14.38 -34.50
CA LEU A 595 6.36 15.33 -33.40
C LEU A 595 7.77 15.96 -33.32
N ASN A 596 8.82 15.19 -33.59
CA ASN A 596 10.21 15.66 -33.56
C ASN A 596 10.57 16.51 -34.78
N GLU A 597 10.05 16.17 -35.95
CA GLU A 597 10.16 16.98 -37.17
C GLU A 597 9.40 18.30 -37.05
N GLY A 598 8.44 18.37 -36.11
CA GLY A 598 7.63 19.55 -35.87
C GLY A 598 6.42 19.65 -36.81
N ASN A 599 6.08 18.58 -37.52
CA ASN A 599 4.93 18.47 -38.43
C ASN A 599 3.63 18.20 -37.65
N TYR A 600 3.30 19.10 -36.73
CA TYR A 600 2.04 19.05 -35.96
C TYR A 600 1.66 20.45 -35.46
N GLN A 601 0.35 20.64 -35.32
CA GLN A 601 -0.24 21.81 -34.68
C GLN A 601 -0.76 21.48 -33.28
N VAL A 602 -1.39 20.30 -33.13
CA VAL A 602 -1.98 19.87 -31.86
C VAL A 602 -1.52 18.46 -31.50
N LEU A 603 -1.01 18.30 -30.28
CA LEU A 603 -0.81 17.00 -29.65
C LEU A 603 -1.90 16.76 -28.59
N ILE A 604 -2.60 15.62 -28.67
CA ILE A 604 -3.59 15.20 -27.68
C ILE A 604 -3.10 13.91 -27.02
N THR A 605 -2.91 13.90 -25.70
CA THR A 605 -2.32 12.75 -25.01
C THR A 605 -2.80 12.60 -23.57
N THR A 606 -2.56 11.42 -22.98
CA THR A 606 -2.82 11.20 -21.57
C THR A 606 -1.68 11.70 -20.68
N GLY A 607 -2.01 12.08 -19.45
CA GLY A 607 -1.05 12.52 -18.45
C GLY A 607 0.12 11.55 -18.21
N GLN A 608 -0.13 10.24 -18.24
CA GLN A 608 0.92 9.21 -18.07
C GLN A 608 1.96 9.19 -19.19
N PHE A 609 1.53 9.47 -20.43
CA PHE A 609 2.44 9.49 -21.58
C PHE A 609 3.20 10.79 -21.67
N PHE A 610 2.56 11.91 -21.34
CA PHE A 610 3.22 13.21 -21.30
C PHE A 610 4.19 13.34 -20.11
N GLY A 611 3.76 12.94 -18.90
CA GLY A 611 4.52 13.08 -17.66
C GLY A 611 5.84 12.29 -17.63
N GLU A 612 5.90 11.15 -18.33
CA GLU A 612 7.04 10.23 -18.35
C GLU A 612 7.66 10.04 -19.76
N GLY A 613 7.20 10.77 -20.78
CA GLY A 613 7.61 10.64 -22.20
C GLY A 613 8.86 11.44 -22.62
N THR A 614 9.13 11.50 -23.93
CA THR A 614 10.23 12.25 -24.58
C THR A 614 10.05 13.77 -24.51
N ASP A 615 11.14 14.53 -24.67
CA ASP A 615 11.14 16.00 -24.73
C ASP A 615 10.45 16.49 -26.02
N LEU A 616 9.38 17.29 -25.91
CA LEU A 616 8.76 17.98 -27.04
C LEU A 616 9.42 19.35 -27.20
N GLN A 617 10.26 19.49 -28.22
CA GLN A 617 10.79 20.78 -28.62
C GLN A 617 9.65 21.55 -29.31
N ASN A 618 9.41 22.80 -28.92
CA ASN A 618 8.51 23.76 -29.59
C ASN A 618 7.02 23.77 -29.17
N ALA A 619 6.62 23.06 -28.11
CA ALA A 619 5.30 23.29 -27.52
C ALA A 619 5.26 24.67 -26.81
N SER A 620 4.25 25.47 -27.12
CA SER A 620 4.09 26.83 -26.58
C SER A 620 2.84 26.97 -25.71
N CYS A 621 1.84 26.11 -25.90
CA CYS A 621 0.61 26.14 -25.10
C CYS A 621 0.29 24.76 -24.53
N LEU A 622 -0.09 24.72 -23.25
CA LEU A 622 -0.50 23.53 -22.52
C LEU A 622 -1.96 23.67 -22.08
N PHE A 623 -2.81 22.72 -22.44
CA PHE A 623 -4.23 22.70 -22.10
C PHE A 623 -4.49 21.54 -21.14
N LEU A 624 -4.82 21.86 -19.89
CA LEU A 624 -5.19 20.90 -18.85
C LEU A 624 -6.70 20.72 -18.86
N VAL A 625 -7.19 19.78 -19.66
CA VAL A 625 -8.64 19.60 -19.92
C VAL A 625 -9.30 18.59 -19.00
N TYR A 626 -8.56 17.95 -18.09
CA TYR A 626 -9.09 17.00 -17.11
C TYR A 626 -8.64 17.36 -15.69
N PRO A 627 -9.54 17.33 -14.68
CA PRO A 627 -9.22 17.78 -13.33
C PRO A 627 -8.32 16.79 -12.57
N PHE A 628 -7.33 17.30 -11.84
CA PHE A 628 -6.45 16.53 -10.93
C PHE A 628 -5.85 17.41 -9.82
N SER A 629 -5.38 16.81 -8.71
CA SER A 629 -4.77 17.55 -7.57
C SER A 629 -3.26 17.29 -7.36
N PHE A 630 -2.66 16.29 -8.02
CA PHE A 630 -1.30 15.86 -7.71
C PHE A 630 -0.22 16.87 -8.17
N LYS A 631 0.43 17.50 -7.19
CA LYS A 631 1.51 18.49 -7.36
C LYS A 631 2.66 18.01 -8.24
N GLY A 632 3.09 16.75 -8.09
CA GLY A 632 4.21 16.18 -8.85
C GLY A 632 3.94 16.09 -10.35
N LYS A 633 2.72 15.66 -10.74
CA LYS A 633 2.28 15.60 -12.15
C LYS A 633 2.26 17.00 -12.76
N LEU A 634 1.72 17.99 -12.05
CA LEU A 634 1.66 19.36 -12.53
C LEU A 634 3.06 19.94 -12.79
N ILE A 635 3.99 19.77 -11.85
CA ILE A 635 5.40 20.19 -12.02
C ILE A 635 6.05 19.49 -13.21
N GLN A 636 5.80 18.19 -13.39
CA GLN A 636 6.30 17.43 -14.54
C GLN A 636 5.75 17.96 -15.87
N TYR A 637 4.45 18.25 -15.96
CA TYR A 637 3.84 18.76 -17.18
C TYR A 637 4.38 20.15 -17.53
N ILE A 638 4.39 21.07 -16.56
CA ILE A 638 4.88 22.44 -16.74
C ILE A 638 6.35 22.43 -17.18
N GLY A 639 7.21 21.68 -16.47
CA GLY A 639 8.64 21.63 -16.76
C GLY A 639 9.02 20.93 -18.07
N ARG A 640 8.06 20.30 -18.77
CA ARG A 640 8.23 19.74 -20.11
C ARG A 640 7.89 20.75 -21.21
N VAL A 641 6.93 21.64 -20.96
CA VAL A 641 6.54 22.70 -21.92
C VAL A 641 7.47 23.92 -21.81
N GLN A 642 7.99 24.22 -20.61
CA GLN A 642 8.88 25.37 -20.32
C GLN A 642 10.29 25.33 -20.92
N ARG A 643 10.64 24.32 -21.71
CA ARG A 643 12.01 24.18 -22.25
C ARG A 643 12.22 24.84 -23.61
N SER A 644 11.16 25.38 -24.22
CA SER A 644 11.26 26.25 -25.39
C SER A 644 11.74 27.65 -24.99
N GLU A 645 12.30 28.42 -25.93
CA GLU A 645 12.68 29.82 -25.67
C GLU A 645 11.46 30.71 -25.38
N ILE A 646 10.26 30.22 -25.67
CA ILE A 646 8.98 30.90 -25.55
C ILE A 646 8.37 30.60 -24.17
N ILE A 647 7.86 31.63 -23.50
CA ILE A 647 7.12 31.48 -22.24
C ILE A 647 5.85 30.66 -22.53
N PRO A 648 5.66 29.47 -21.91
CA PRO A 648 4.51 28.67 -22.23
C PRO A 648 3.25 29.22 -21.58
N ILE A 649 2.13 29.11 -22.30
CA ILE A 649 0.81 29.49 -21.83
C ILE A 649 0.08 28.24 -21.36
N ILE A 650 -0.38 28.22 -20.11
CA ILE A 650 -1.12 27.11 -19.53
C ILE A 650 -2.59 27.51 -19.44
N TYR A 651 -3.45 26.79 -20.14
CA TYR A 651 -4.90 26.85 -19.99
C TYR A 651 -5.35 25.79 -18.98
N ASP A 652 -5.99 26.23 -17.90
CA ASP A 652 -6.63 25.37 -16.90
C ASP A 652 -8.13 25.64 -16.88
N TYR A 653 -8.94 24.59 -17.07
CA TYR A 653 -10.40 24.68 -17.13
C TYR A 653 -10.96 24.47 -15.73
N ARG A 654 -11.54 25.55 -15.19
CA ARG A 654 -12.11 25.63 -13.84
C ARG A 654 -13.62 25.40 -13.90
N ASP A 655 -14.04 24.23 -13.46
CA ASP A 655 -15.46 23.85 -13.33
C ASP A 655 -16.03 24.39 -11.99
N HIS A 656 -16.10 25.72 -11.87
CA HIS A 656 -16.36 26.46 -10.62
C HIS A 656 -17.76 26.25 -10.00
N GLN A 657 -18.73 25.79 -10.78
CA GLN A 657 -20.09 25.51 -10.30
C GLN A 657 -20.21 24.12 -9.67
N ILE A 658 -19.13 23.33 -9.70
CA ILE A 658 -19.05 22.01 -9.07
C ILE A 658 -17.98 22.10 -7.98
N ASP A 659 -18.40 22.27 -6.73
CA ASP A 659 -17.52 22.56 -5.58
C ASP A 659 -16.33 21.61 -5.48
N TYR A 660 -16.54 20.31 -5.74
CA TYR A 660 -15.48 19.31 -5.71
C TYR A 660 -14.37 19.59 -6.74
N LEU A 661 -14.74 19.92 -7.98
CA LEU A 661 -13.79 20.24 -9.05
C LEU A 661 -13.12 21.60 -8.80
N ASP A 662 -13.88 22.55 -8.25
CA ASP A 662 -13.35 23.87 -7.88
C ASP A 662 -12.26 23.76 -6.82
N ARG A 663 -12.44 22.90 -5.82
CA ARG A 663 -11.42 22.62 -4.79
C ARG A 663 -10.17 21.97 -5.36
N LEU A 664 -10.30 21.03 -6.32
CA LEU A 664 -9.14 20.49 -7.04
C LEU A 664 -8.37 21.61 -7.77
N PHE A 665 -9.09 22.55 -8.37
CA PHE A 665 -8.51 23.73 -8.99
C PHE A 665 -7.81 24.64 -7.96
N LEU A 666 -8.42 24.97 -6.82
CA LEU A 666 -7.83 25.83 -5.78
C LEU A 666 -6.51 25.25 -5.24
N LYS A 667 -6.42 23.92 -5.10
CA LYS A 667 -5.18 23.20 -4.76
C LYS A 667 -4.09 23.39 -5.82
N ARG A 668 -4.45 23.30 -7.11
CA ARG A 668 -3.52 23.63 -8.21
C ARG A 668 -3.16 25.10 -8.21
N ASN A 669 -4.11 26.00 -7.94
CA ASN A 669 -3.90 27.44 -7.95
C ASN A 669 -2.95 27.92 -6.85
N LYS A 670 -2.86 27.21 -5.72
CA LYS A 670 -1.78 27.41 -4.73
C LYS A 670 -0.39 27.30 -5.37
N LEU A 671 -0.19 26.32 -6.27
CA LEU A 671 1.07 26.17 -6.99
C LEU A 671 1.27 27.30 -8.01
N TYR A 672 0.22 27.65 -8.77
CA TYR A 672 0.23 28.75 -9.72
C TYR A 672 0.62 30.08 -9.05
N ARG A 673 0.03 30.41 -7.91
CA ARG A 673 0.35 31.63 -7.16
C ARG A 673 1.75 31.61 -6.54
N HIS A 674 2.30 30.45 -6.20
CA HIS A 674 3.72 30.35 -5.83
C HIS A 674 4.63 30.78 -6.99
N PHE A 675 4.20 30.56 -8.25
CA PHE A 675 4.91 31.06 -9.43
C PHE A 675 4.67 32.58 -9.66
N ASP A 676 3.46 33.09 -9.40
CA ASP A 676 3.10 34.51 -9.63
C ASP A 676 3.54 35.49 -8.51
N LYS A 677 3.38 35.17 -7.22
CA LYS A 677 3.75 36.06 -6.09
C LYS A 677 5.24 36.42 -6.01
N GLN A 678 6.11 35.64 -6.65
CA GLN A 678 7.53 35.97 -6.76
C GLN A 678 7.81 37.01 -7.87
N ALA A 679 6.79 37.47 -8.62
CA ALA A 679 6.94 38.42 -9.74
C ALA A 679 6.94 39.87 -9.26
N THR A 680 6.16 40.17 -8.22
CA THR A 680 6.04 41.50 -7.62
C THR A 680 7.23 41.89 -6.75
N LEU A 681 8.14 40.97 -6.44
CA LEU A 681 9.34 41.25 -5.63
C LEU A 681 10.55 41.74 -6.44
N PHE A 682 10.49 41.77 -7.78
CA PHE A 682 11.64 42.15 -8.63
C PHE A 682 11.29 42.98 -9.88
N ASN A 683 10.07 43.52 -9.99
CA ASN A 683 9.71 44.51 -11.01
C ASN A 683 9.08 45.73 -10.32
N GLU A 684 9.85 46.79 -10.11
CA GLU A 684 9.36 48.17 -10.21
C GLU A 684 9.28 48.46 -11.72
N GLU A 685 8.27 49.07 -12.33
CA GLU A 685 7.25 50.01 -11.90
C GLU A 685 5.89 49.64 -12.55
N ILE A 686 4.79 49.79 -11.81
CA ILE A 686 3.51 50.21 -12.40
C ILE A 686 2.98 51.33 -11.51
N ASP A 687 2.97 52.54 -12.05
CA ASP A 687 2.33 53.70 -11.46
C ASP A 687 0.80 53.55 -11.43
N ALA A 688 0.32 53.48 -10.18
CA ALA A 688 -0.97 53.94 -9.61
C ALA A 688 -2.31 53.25 -9.95
N PRO A 689 -3.32 53.33 -9.04
CA PRO A 689 -3.25 53.31 -7.58
C PRO A 689 -4.16 52.21 -7.01
N GLY A 690 -3.64 51.51 -6.00
CA GLY A 690 -4.39 50.51 -5.27
C GLY A 690 -3.42 49.47 -4.79
N SER A 691 -2.85 49.70 -3.60
CA SER A 691 -2.16 48.67 -2.83
C SER A 691 -2.88 47.34 -3.01
N SER A 692 -2.25 46.38 -3.72
CA SER A 692 -2.79 45.04 -3.86
C SER A 692 -2.82 44.45 -2.46
N ASN A 693 -3.95 44.61 -1.77
CA ASN A 693 -4.18 44.09 -0.42
C ASN A 693 -4.33 42.57 -0.54
N ILE A 694 -3.20 41.90 -0.79
CA ILE A 694 -3.08 40.46 -0.82
C ILE A 694 -3.07 40.01 0.62
N LEU A 695 -4.19 39.48 1.06
CA LEU A 695 -4.30 38.92 2.40
C LEU A 695 -3.93 37.44 2.33
N THR A 696 -2.81 37.08 2.97
CA THR A 696 -2.34 35.69 3.05
C THR A 696 -2.56 35.16 4.46
N ILE A 697 -3.29 34.05 4.56
CA ILE A 697 -3.55 33.34 5.81
C ILE A 697 -2.73 32.06 5.75
N ASN A 698 -1.72 31.96 6.61
CA ASN A 698 -0.98 30.71 6.82
C ASN A 698 -0.88 30.48 8.32
N LYS A 699 -1.70 29.57 8.84
CA LYS A 699 -1.83 29.34 10.27
C LYS A 699 -2.08 27.86 10.53
N ILE A 700 -1.54 27.40 11.65
CA ILE A 700 -1.97 26.14 12.24
C ILE A 700 -3.17 26.47 13.11
N ILE A 701 -4.30 25.86 12.80
CA ILE A 701 -5.54 26.02 13.56
C ILE A 701 -5.89 24.70 14.24
N LYS A 702 -6.62 24.82 15.35
CA LYS A 702 -7.18 23.68 16.05
C LYS A 702 -8.65 23.62 15.74
N VAL A 703 -9.04 22.66 14.91
CA VAL A 703 -10.44 22.47 14.53
C VAL A 703 -11.03 21.36 15.40
N PRO A 704 -12.16 21.58 16.08
CA PRO A 704 -12.86 20.51 16.77
C PRO A 704 -13.22 19.38 15.81
N VAL A 705 -13.00 18.13 16.23
CA VAL A 705 -13.38 16.96 15.42
C VAL A 705 -14.88 16.98 15.08
N ALA A 706 -15.70 17.60 15.94
CA ALA A 706 -17.13 17.79 15.73
C ALA A 706 -17.47 18.65 14.49
N ASP A 707 -16.63 19.65 14.19
CA ASP A 707 -16.85 20.67 13.15
C ASP A 707 -16.28 20.27 11.79
N LEU A 708 -15.64 19.09 11.73
CA LEU A 708 -15.20 18.47 10.49
C LEU A 708 -16.42 17.97 9.70
N ASP A 709 -16.33 17.80 8.39
CA ASP A 709 -17.39 17.26 7.54
C ASP A 709 -16.80 16.18 6.65
N PHE A 710 -17.14 14.92 6.92
CA PHE A 710 -16.51 13.79 6.24
C PHE A 710 -17.12 13.58 4.85
N ARG A 711 -16.27 13.40 3.84
CA ARG A 711 -16.63 13.29 2.41
C ARG A 711 -15.87 12.12 1.79
N TYR A 712 -16.24 11.68 0.58
CA TYR A 712 -15.49 10.64 -0.10
C TYR A 712 -14.03 11.08 -0.34
N GLY A 713 -13.10 10.48 0.40
CA GLY A 713 -11.67 10.72 0.24
C GLY A 713 -11.17 12.06 0.82
N ALA A 714 -11.98 12.77 1.60
CA ALA A 714 -11.60 14.06 2.18
C ALA A 714 -12.39 14.39 3.46
N VAL A 715 -11.85 15.32 4.25
CA VAL A 715 -12.48 15.90 5.43
C VAL A 715 -12.53 17.41 5.24
N ALA A 716 -13.73 17.95 5.16
CA ALA A 716 -13.99 19.38 5.07
C ALA A 716 -14.12 20.02 6.46
N PHE A 717 -13.99 21.34 6.57
CA PHE A 717 -14.36 22.10 7.76
C PHE A 717 -14.49 23.59 7.42
N GLN A 718 -15.31 24.31 8.17
CA GLN A 718 -15.49 25.75 8.04
C GLN A 718 -14.52 26.48 8.97
N TYR A 719 -13.90 27.54 8.49
CA TYR A 719 -13.06 28.43 9.28
C TYR A 719 -13.39 29.89 8.95
N ARG A 720 -13.87 30.61 9.96
CA ARG A 720 -14.06 32.06 9.87
C ARG A 720 -12.70 32.73 9.94
N VAL A 721 -12.32 33.39 8.85
CA VAL A 721 -11.09 34.16 8.80
C VAL A 721 -11.35 35.53 9.45
N PRO A 722 -10.83 35.81 10.66
CA PRO A 722 -11.16 37.03 11.39
C PRO A 722 -10.77 38.31 10.64
N GLU A 723 -9.70 38.24 9.84
CA GLU A 723 -9.14 39.39 9.13
C GLU A 723 -10.02 39.91 7.99
N ILE A 724 -10.92 39.08 7.47
CA ILE A 724 -11.82 39.42 6.34
C ILE A 724 -13.28 39.14 6.63
N ASN A 725 -13.58 38.57 7.80
CA ASN A 725 -14.93 38.24 8.25
C ASN A 725 -15.71 37.36 7.26
N ILE A 726 -15.01 36.43 6.61
CA ILE A 726 -15.57 35.46 5.64
C ILE A 726 -15.36 34.05 6.19
N ASP A 727 -16.40 33.22 6.07
CA ASP A 727 -16.33 31.80 6.38
C ASP A 727 -15.81 31.04 5.15
N LEU A 728 -14.76 30.26 5.35
CA LEU A 728 -14.13 29.44 4.32
C LEU A 728 -14.23 27.96 4.64
N GLU A 729 -14.61 27.18 3.64
CA GLU A 729 -14.56 25.73 3.74
C GLU A 729 -13.22 25.19 3.23
N PHE A 730 -12.45 24.52 4.08
CA PHE A 730 -11.20 23.86 3.74
C PHE A 730 -11.37 22.35 3.66
N GLU A 731 -10.54 21.65 2.86
CA GLU A 731 -10.52 20.18 2.79
C GLU A 731 -9.13 19.59 2.97
N VAL A 732 -9.04 18.57 3.82
CA VAL A 732 -7.88 17.69 3.99
C VAL A 732 -8.15 16.35 3.30
N GLU A 733 -7.23 15.87 2.46
CA GLU A 733 -7.38 14.57 1.78
C GLU A 733 -7.22 13.41 2.77
N ASN A 734 -8.17 12.48 2.77
CA ASN A 734 -8.08 11.21 3.50
C ASN A 734 -8.90 10.15 2.77
N ASP A 735 -8.23 9.30 1.98
CA ASP A 735 -8.84 8.27 1.13
C ASP A 735 -9.55 7.15 1.93
N ASP A 736 -9.30 7.03 3.23
CA ASP A 736 -9.94 6.03 4.10
C ASP A 736 -11.28 6.53 4.67
N LEU A 737 -11.54 7.84 4.67
CA LEU A 737 -12.76 8.43 5.22
C LEU A 737 -13.89 8.48 4.21
N LEU A 738 -15.08 8.10 4.69
CA LEU A 738 -16.34 8.10 3.94
C LEU A 738 -17.33 9.04 4.63
N PRO A 739 -18.30 9.60 3.89
CA PRO A 739 -19.34 10.45 4.46
C PRO A 739 -20.13 9.79 5.59
N GLU A 740 -20.29 8.48 5.53
CA GLU A 740 -21.01 7.66 6.52
C GLU A 740 -20.32 7.64 7.89
N PHE A 741 -19.04 8.01 7.98
CA PHE A 741 -18.28 8.03 9.24
C PHE A 741 -18.40 9.35 10.01
N ASP A 742 -19.19 10.31 9.51
CA ASP A 742 -19.42 11.57 10.21
C ASP A 742 -19.99 11.35 11.63
N VAL A 743 -20.81 10.31 11.80
CA VAL A 743 -21.40 9.89 13.08
C VAL A 743 -20.37 9.35 14.09
N LEU A 744 -19.13 9.10 13.64
CA LEU A 744 -18.05 8.48 14.42
C LEU A 744 -17.03 9.49 14.97
N LYS A 745 -17.21 10.79 14.72
CA LYS A 745 -16.39 11.89 15.26
C LYS A 745 -16.07 11.81 16.77
N PRO A 746 -17.01 11.47 17.66
CA PRO A 746 -16.73 11.33 19.10
C PRO A 746 -15.74 10.19 19.41
N TYR A 747 -15.71 9.15 18.57
CA TYR A 747 -14.77 8.06 18.71
C TYR A 747 -13.39 8.43 18.16
N PHE A 748 -13.32 9.09 17.00
CA PHE A 748 -12.03 9.56 16.46
C PHE A 748 -11.34 10.51 17.45
N SER A 749 -12.10 11.33 18.17
CA SER A 749 -11.58 12.16 19.27
C SER A 749 -10.91 11.34 20.39
N LYS A 750 -11.43 10.15 20.70
CA LYS A 750 -10.85 9.25 21.72
C LYS A 750 -9.59 8.56 21.21
N VAL A 751 -9.57 8.17 19.94
CA VAL A 751 -8.41 7.49 19.34
C VAL A 751 -7.24 8.45 19.12
N LEU A 752 -7.53 9.66 18.65
CA LEU A 752 -6.53 10.72 18.54
C LEU A 752 -6.06 11.25 19.89
N LYS A 753 -6.68 10.81 21.00
CA LYS A 753 -6.48 11.32 22.37
C LYS A 753 -6.64 12.84 22.47
N SER A 754 -7.46 13.42 21.58
CA SER A 754 -7.70 14.86 21.48
C SER A 754 -9.04 15.11 20.82
N LYS A 755 -9.81 16.09 21.32
CA LYS A 755 -11.05 16.57 20.69
C LYS A 755 -10.79 17.60 19.58
N LEU A 756 -9.54 18.04 19.45
CA LEU A 756 -9.09 19.03 18.49
C LEU A 756 -8.08 18.37 17.55
N VAL A 757 -8.19 18.70 16.28
CA VAL A 757 -7.25 18.28 15.23
C VAL A 757 -6.41 19.49 14.85
N GLU A 758 -5.10 19.32 14.84
CA GLU A 758 -4.22 20.35 14.30
C GLU A 758 -4.23 20.30 12.76
N ILE A 759 -4.62 21.40 12.14
CA ILE A 759 -4.71 21.54 10.69
C ILE A 759 -3.91 22.77 10.26
N GLU A 760 -2.96 22.56 9.36
CA GLU A 760 -2.24 23.63 8.70
C GLU A 760 -3.09 24.14 7.54
N ILE A 761 -3.61 25.36 7.66
CA ILE A 761 -4.40 26.02 6.61
C ILE A 761 -3.60 27.08 5.88
N TYR A 762 -3.82 27.13 4.58
CA TYR A 762 -3.32 28.19 3.71
C TYR A 762 -4.48 28.72 2.87
N ALA A 763 -4.76 30.01 2.96
CA ALA A 763 -5.67 30.71 2.07
C ALA A 763 -5.11 32.05 1.63
N GLU A 764 -5.47 32.46 0.42
CA GLU A 764 -4.99 33.71 -0.15
C GLU A 764 -6.10 34.46 -0.86
N TYR A 765 -6.28 35.72 -0.50
CA TYR A 765 -7.26 36.62 -1.07
C TYR A 765 -6.61 37.75 -1.83
N GLU A 766 -7.28 38.13 -2.91
CA GLU A 766 -6.93 39.29 -3.71
C GLU A 766 -8.25 39.97 -4.10
N HIS A 767 -8.40 41.26 -3.78
CA HIS A 767 -9.64 42.02 -4.03
C HIS A 767 -10.92 41.35 -3.47
N LYS A 768 -10.84 40.72 -2.29
CA LYS A 768 -11.93 39.95 -1.64
C LYS A 768 -12.36 38.67 -2.38
N VAL A 769 -11.64 38.25 -3.41
CA VAL A 769 -11.84 36.96 -4.09
C VAL A 769 -10.86 35.93 -3.54
N LEU A 770 -11.36 34.72 -3.21
CA LEU A 770 -10.50 33.61 -2.79
C LEU A 770 -9.74 33.07 -3.99
N MET A 771 -8.41 33.11 -3.91
CA MET A 771 -7.55 32.76 -5.03
C MET A 771 -6.87 31.41 -4.83
N ALA A 772 -6.34 31.12 -3.64
CA ALA A 772 -5.73 29.82 -3.36
C ALA A 772 -6.16 29.31 -2.01
N GLN A 773 -6.28 27.98 -1.90
CA GLN A 773 -6.68 27.32 -0.68
C GLN A 773 -6.07 25.92 -0.57
N SER A 774 -5.64 25.54 0.63
CA SER A 774 -5.26 24.16 0.96
C SER A 774 -5.31 23.92 2.46
N ALA A 775 -5.55 22.68 2.88
CA ALA A 775 -5.38 22.25 4.25
C ALA A 775 -4.69 20.89 4.33
N ASN A 776 -3.81 20.71 5.32
CA ASN A 776 -3.12 19.45 5.61
C ASN A 776 -3.20 19.14 7.11
N SER A 777 -3.27 17.86 7.50
CA SER A 777 -3.28 17.46 8.90
C SER A 777 -2.67 16.09 9.12
N ASN A 778 -1.60 16.05 9.93
CA ASN A 778 -0.99 14.80 10.39
C ASN A 778 -1.91 14.00 11.32
N ASP A 779 -2.84 14.67 12.01
CA ASP A 779 -3.79 14.02 12.91
C ASP A 779 -4.89 13.31 12.14
N LEU A 780 -5.41 13.92 11.07
CA LEU A 780 -6.39 13.24 10.20
C LEU A 780 -5.77 12.09 9.43
N GLU A 781 -4.48 12.15 9.08
CA GLU A 781 -3.75 11.02 8.48
C GLU A 781 -3.66 9.79 9.42
N LYS A 782 -3.71 10.00 10.75
CA LYS A 782 -3.77 8.89 11.71
C LYS A 782 -5.12 8.17 11.67
N ILE A 783 -6.20 8.80 11.22
CA ILE A 783 -7.50 8.16 11.03
C ILE A 783 -7.44 7.31 9.75
N ASN A 784 -6.89 6.12 9.90
CA ASN A 784 -6.72 5.14 8.83
C ASN A 784 -7.79 4.04 8.90
N LYS A 785 -7.81 3.16 7.90
CA LYS A 785 -8.78 2.07 7.80
C LYS A 785 -8.87 1.18 9.06
N GLU A 786 -7.77 0.95 9.78
CA GLU A 786 -7.75 0.10 10.98
C GLU A 786 -8.56 0.70 12.14
N ILE A 787 -8.52 2.03 12.29
CA ILE A 787 -9.30 2.75 13.30
C ILE A 787 -10.78 2.80 12.91
N ILE A 788 -11.06 2.99 11.62
CA ILE A 788 -12.43 3.06 11.08
C ILE A 788 -13.17 1.72 11.26
N GLU A 789 -12.52 0.59 10.94
CA GLU A 789 -13.10 -0.76 11.12
C GLU A 789 -13.40 -1.08 12.60
N ASN A 790 -12.64 -0.51 13.55
CA ASN A 790 -12.88 -0.69 14.97
C ASN A 790 -14.05 0.15 15.53
N VAL A 791 -14.43 1.26 14.88
CA VAL A 791 -15.52 2.12 15.36
C VAL A 791 -16.87 1.54 15.06
N LYS A 792 -16.97 1.07 13.81
CA LYS A 792 -18.05 0.29 13.26
C LYS A 792 -18.53 -0.61 14.40
N PHE A 793 -17.62 -1.44 14.92
CA PHE A 793 -17.78 -2.43 15.99
C PHE A 793 -18.32 -2.06 17.38
N ARG A 794 -18.47 -0.80 17.76
CA ARG A 794 -18.89 -0.46 19.15
C ARG A 794 -20.28 0.13 19.26
N PHE A 795 -20.95 0.41 18.14
CA PHE A 795 -22.25 1.09 18.16
C PHE A 795 -23.42 0.12 18.43
N VAL A 796 -23.39 -1.11 17.91
CA VAL A 796 -24.47 -2.10 18.09
C VAL A 796 -24.47 -2.74 19.50
N GLU A 797 -23.34 -2.69 20.22
CA GLU A 797 -23.18 -3.21 21.59
C GLU A 797 -23.93 -2.35 22.62
N LYS A 798 -24.29 -1.11 22.25
CA LYS A 798 -24.85 -0.12 23.17
C LYS A 798 -26.37 0.04 23.12
N GLY A 799 -26.98 -0.06 21.93
CA GLY A 799 -28.41 0.18 21.76
C GLY A 799 -29.30 -1.03 22.07
N ILE A 800 -28.81 -2.25 21.85
CA ILE A 800 -29.63 -3.49 21.88
C ILE A 800 -29.28 -4.39 23.07
N LEU A 801 -28.03 -4.37 23.54
CA LEU A 801 -27.51 -5.25 24.61
C LEU A 801 -27.48 -4.61 26.01
N GLY A 802 -28.06 -3.41 26.18
CA GLY A 802 -28.19 -2.78 27.51
C GLY A 802 -26.85 -2.44 28.20
N ARG A 803 -25.77 -2.19 27.46
CA ARG A 803 -24.51 -1.66 28.00
C ARG A 803 -24.33 -0.21 27.56
N SER A 804 -24.21 0.73 28.50
CA SER A 804 -24.34 2.17 28.23
C SER A 804 -23.13 2.84 27.55
N TYR A 805 -23.42 3.81 26.66
CA TYR A 805 -22.93 5.22 26.66
C TYR A 805 -23.40 5.98 25.38
N SER A 806 -24.33 6.94 25.56
CA SER A 806 -24.71 8.15 24.78
C SER A 806 -24.25 8.33 23.31
N SER A 807 -25.15 8.40 22.32
CA SER A 807 -26.09 9.50 21.88
C SER A 807 -25.41 10.46 20.87
N GLU A 808 -25.87 10.78 19.66
CA GLU A 808 -27.08 10.50 18.87
C GLU A 808 -26.68 10.73 17.39
N ALA A 809 -26.96 9.78 16.50
CA ALA A 809 -26.98 9.98 15.06
C ALA A 809 -28.43 9.83 14.61
N GLU A 810 -29.03 10.95 14.25
CA GLU A 810 -30.41 11.06 13.81
C GLU A 810 -30.56 10.86 12.28
N LYS A 811 -31.54 10.02 11.91
CA LYS A 811 -32.29 9.96 10.62
C LYS A 811 -31.59 9.49 9.32
N LYS A 812 -31.67 8.19 9.00
CA LYS A 812 -31.92 7.64 7.63
C LYS A 812 -32.34 6.15 7.63
N ILE A 813 -33.07 5.75 6.59
CA ILE A 813 -33.50 4.36 6.31
C ILE A 813 -32.29 3.52 5.87
N LEU A 814 -31.92 2.50 6.64
CA LEU A 814 -30.84 1.55 6.40
C LEU A 814 -31.38 0.16 6.08
N ASP A 815 -30.58 -0.60 5.33
CA ASP A 815 -30.73 -2.05 5.16
C ASP A 815 -29.82 -2.79 6.16
N LEU A 816 -30.08 -4.07 6.41
CA LEU A 816 -29.43 -4.84 7.48
C LEU A 816 -27.93 -5.07 7.24
N ASN A 817 -27.46 -5.08 5.99
CA ASN A 817 -26.03 -5.18 5.69
C ASN A 817 -25.30 -3.93 6.16
N GLN A 818 -25.96 -2.76 6.11
CA GLN A 818 -25.42 -1.49 6.58
C GLN A 818 -25.36 -1.38 8.11
N LEU A 819 -26.23 -2.10 8.85
CA LEU A 819 -26.13 -2.23 10.31
C LEU A 819 -25.00 -3.17 10.76
N GLN A 820 -24.60 -4.13 9.91
CA GLN A 820 -23.76 -5.27 10.30
C GLN A 820 -22.26 -5.11 10.07
N GLU A 821 -21.85 -4.24 9.15
CA GLU A 821 -20.44 -3.89 9.04
C GLU A 821 -19.91 -3.26 10.33
N ASN A 822 -20.85 -2.82 11.19
CA ASN A 822 -20.61 -2.22 12.48
C ASN A 822 -20.45 -3.19 13.67
N GLN A 823 -20.25 -4.52 13.58
CA GLN A 823 -19.72 -5.36 14.70
C GLN A 823 -19.08 -6.67 14.25
N THR A 824 -17.79 -6.84 14.53
CA THR A 824 -17.11 -8.15 14.62
C THR A 824 -16.83 -8.95 13.38
N ASN A 825 -16.54 -8.39 12.18
CA ASN A 825 -16.04 -9.12 10.98
C ASN A 825 -16.70 -10.52 10.79
N GLN A 826 -17.95 -10.62 11.24
CA GLN A 826 -18.86 -11.74 11.26
C GLN A 826 -20.24 -11.08 11.38
N SER A 827 -21.05 -11.23 10.34
CA SER A 827 -22.46 -10.83 10.35
C SER A 827 -23.18 -11.54 11.51
N ILE A 828 -23.81 -10.78 12.42
CA ILE A 828 -24.57 -11.36 13.54
C ILE A 828 -25.93 -11.91 13.07
N TYR A 829 -26.55 -11.27 12.08
CA TYR A 829 -27.80 -11.71 11.45
C TYR A 829 -27.56 -12.00 9.96
N GLY A 830 -28.26 -12.96 9.35
CA GLY A 830 -28.05 -13.25 7.92
C GLY A 830 -28.99 -12.44 7.03
N LEU A 831 -30.19 -12.14 7.55
CA LEU A 831 -31.31 -11.55 6.83
C LEU A 831 -32.05 -10.53 7.69
N GLU A 832 -32.68 -9.53 7.06
CA GLU A 832 -33.33 -8.39 7.74
C GLU A 832 -34.49 -8.85 8.63
N GLU A 833 -35.07 -9.98 8.24
CA GLU A 833 -36.08 -10.74 8.94
C GLU A 833 -35.57 -11.33 10.27
N ASP A 834 -34.28 -11.67 10.40
CA ASP A 834 -33.73 -12.24 11.65
C ASP A 834 -33.67 -11.18 12.77
N LEU A 835 -33.36 -9.92 12.42
CA LEU A 835 -33.38 -8.79 13.34
C LEU A 835 -34.82 -8.50 13.81
N LEU A 836 -35.78 -8.47 12.88
CA LEU A 836 -37.19 -8.28 13.22
C LEU A 836 -37.74 -9.46 14.05
N ASN A 837 -37.36 -10.69 13.73
CA ASN A 837 -37.77 -11.90 14.46
C ASN A 837 -37.22 -11.94 15.89
N ASP A 838 -36.00 -11.46 16.12
CA ASP A 838 -35.43 -11.32 17.47
C ASP A 838 -36.09 -10.19 18.27
N ILE A 839 -36.41 -9.07 17.62
CA ILE A 839 -37.20 -7.98 18.24
C ILE A 839 -38.60 -8.48 18.62
N LEU A 840 -39.24 -9.29 17.77
CA LEU A 840 -40.54 -9.92 18.04
C LEU A 840 -40.48 -11.07 19.08
N LYS A 841 -39.30 -11.46 19.59
CA LYS A 841 -39.21 -12.36 20.76
C LYS A 841 -39.41 -11.60 22.07
N SER A 842 -39.15 -10.30 22.10
CA SER A 842 -39.42 -9.44 23.26
C SER A 842 -40.87 -8.93 23.23
N ARG A 843 -41.65 -9.17 24.30
CA ARG A 843 -43.03 -8.69 24.42
C ARG A 843 -43.14 -7.22 24.85
N GLU A 844 -42.01 -6.54 25.10
CA GLU A 844 -41.97 -5.18 25.63
C GLU A 844 -42.04 -4.08 24.56
N VAL A 845 -42.16 -4.45 23.28
CA VAL A 845 -42.27 -3.51 22.17
C VAL A 845 -43.70 -2.97 22.04
N LYS A 846 -43.88 -1.65 21.98
CA LYS A 846 -45.21 -0.99 21.96
C LYS A 846 -46.13 -1.51 20.83
N HIS A 847 -45.65 -1.53 19.58
CA HIS A 847 -46.43 -1.93 18.39
C HIS A 847 -46.25 -3.42 18.01
N PHE A 848 -45.97 -4.27 19.01
CA PHE A 848 -45.63 -5.67 18.81
C PHE A 848 -46.65 -6.45 17.95
N ARG A 849 -47.95 -6.23 18.17
CA ARG A 849 -49.01 -6.97 17.44
C ARG A 849 -49.05 -6.58 15.97
N GLN A 850 -48.91 -5.29 15.68
CA GLN A 850 -48.92 -4.69 14.35
C GLN A 850 -47.69 -5.13 13.56
N LEU A 851 -46.50 -5.00 14.16
CA LEU A 851 -45.24 -5.46 13.55
C LEU A 851 -45.27 -6.95 13.24
N ARG A 852 -45.80 -7.79 14.12
CA ARG A 852 -45.95 -9.23 13.87
C ARG A 852 -46.90 -9.52 12.71
N PHE A 853 -48.01 -8.78 12.61
CA PHE A 853 -48.97 -8.94 11.51
C PHE A 853 -48.36 -8.51 10.17
N LEU A 854 -47.76 -7.32 10.11
CA LEU A 854 -47.14 -6.78 8.90
C LEU A 854 -45.97 -7.66 8.43
N ALA A 855 -45.13 -8.13 9.35
CA ALA A 855 -44.05 -9.08 9.04
C ALA A 855 -44.55 -10.35 8.37
N SER A 856 -45.68 -10.90 8.84
CA SER A 856 -46.26 -12.12 8.28
C SER A 856 -46.85 -11.95 6.87
N ARG A 857 -47.12 -10.71 6.47
CA ARG A 857 -47.76 -10.35 5.19
C ARG A 857 -46.81 -9.65 4.21
N HIS A 858 -45.54 -9.50 4.58
CA HIS A 858 -44.56 -8.80 3.78
C HIS A 858 -44.14 -9.62 2.54
N GLU A 859 -44.19 -9.02 1.35
CA GLU A 859 -43.72 -9.64 0.10
C GLU A 859 -42.20 -9.52 -0.06
N SER A 860 -41.47 -10.29 0.75
CA SER A 860 -40.00 -10.28 0.80
C SER A 860 -39.31 -10.73 -0.49
N LYS A 861 -40.04 -11.37 -1.42
CA LYS A 861 -39.54 -11.71 -2.76
C LYS A 861 -39.43 -10.50 -3.69
N ILE A 862 -40.23 -9.45 -3.44
CA ILE A 862 -40.31 -8.26 -4.31
C ILE A 862 -39.50 -7.12 -3.72
N MET A 863 -39.65 -6.86 -2.42
CA MET A 863 -38.89 -5.84 -1.71
C MET A 863 -38.38 -6.41 -0.41
N LYS A 864 -37.07 -6.28 -0.17
CA LYS A 864 -36.49 -6.65 1.12
C LYS A 864 -36.89 -5.66 2.21
N LEU A 865 -36.97 -6.15 3.45
CA LEU A 865 -37.43 -5.39 4.62
C LEU A 865 -36.41 -4.32 5.05
N ARG A 866 -36.72 -3.05 4.82
CA ARG A 866 -35.86 -1.93 5.23
C ARG A 866 -36.28 -1.37 6.58
N PHE A 867 -35.36 -0.72 7.31
CA PHE A 867 -35.71 -0.01 8.55
C PHE A 867 -35.12 1.39 8.59
N VAL A 868 -35.74 2.28 9.32
CA VAL A 868 -35.33 3.67 9.55
C VAL A 868 -34.71 3.74 10.90
N LEU A 869 -33.53 4.37 10.99
CA LEU A 869 -32.89 4.57 12.29
C LEU A 869 -33.62 5.58 13.14
N GLN A 870 -34.35 6.51 12.51
CA GLN A 870 -35.10 7.49 13.26
C GLN A 870 -36.25 8.16 12.47
N PRO A 871 -37.49 8.12 12.99
CA PRO A 871 -37.90 7.28 14.12
C PRO A 871 -37.57 5.81 13.84
N PHE A 872 -37.28 5.01 14.86
CA PHE A 872 -36.85 3.63 14.59
C PHE A 872 -38.04 2.85 14.04
N SER A 873 -38.04 2.51 12.76
CA SER A 873 -39.25 2.00 12.08
C SER A 873 -38.95 1.00 10.98
N PHE A 874 -39.90 0.14 10.63
CA PHE A 874 -39.75 -0.86 9.59
C PHE A 874 -40.63 -0.53 8.39
N VAL A 875 -40.13 -0.81 7.19
CA VAL A 875 -40.83 -0.56 5.93
C VAL A 875 -41.19 -1.89 5.28
N PHE A 876 -42.49 -2.19 5.29
CA PHE A 876 -43.08 -3.40 4.72
C PHE A 876 -43.71 -3.10 3.37
N LEU A 877 -43.54 -4.01 2.40
CA LEU A 877 -44.36 -4.06 1.19
C LEU A 877 -45.39 -5.18 1.33
N ILE A 878 -46.67 -4.87 1.16
CA ILE A 878 -47.79 -5.81 1.18
C ILE A 878 -48.49 -5.79 -0.17
N SER A 879 -48.72 -6.97 -0.75
CA SER A 879 -49.40 -7.11 -2.04
C SER A 879 -50.91 -7.24 -1.84
N GLY A 880 -51.67 -6.23 -2.28
CA GLY A 880 -53.14 -6.27 -2.38
C GLY A 880 -53.60 -6.79 -3.74
N ASN A 881 -54.91 -6.95 -3.96
CA ASN A 881 -55.42 -7.49 -5.22
C ASN A 881 -55.16 -6.55 -6.43
N GLU A 882 -55.32 -5.23 -6.23
CA GLU A 882 -55.22 -4.24 -7.31
C GLU A 882 -53.99 -3.30 -7.18
N ALA A 883 -53.43 -3.18 -5.98
CA ALA A 883 -52.29 -2.30 -5.67
C ALA A 883 -51.26 -2.97 -4.74
N TYR A 884 -50.03 -2.50 -4.76
CA TYR A 884 -49.05 -2.72 -3.70
C TYR A 884 -49.20 -1.65 -2.62
N HIS A 885 -48.99 -2.03 -1.36
CA HIS A 885 -49.07 -1.16 -0.21
C HIS A 885 -47.73 -1.12 0.50
N LEU A 886 -47.15 0.06 0.64
CA LEU A 886 -45.89 0.27 1.35
C LEU A 886 -46.23 0.85 2.73
N VAL A 887 -45.86 0.13 3.79
CA VAL A 887 -46.25 0.41 5.17
C VAL A 887 -45.00 0.69 6.00
N LEU A 888 -44.86 1.90 6.55
CA LEU A 888 -43.81 2.24 7.51
C LEU A 888 -44.40 2.23 8.91
N GLU A 889 -43.93 1.30 9.75
CA GLU A 889 -44.40 1.08 11.12
C GLU A 889 -43.28 1.40 12.11
N THR A 890 -43.55 2.30 13.06
CA THR A 890 -42.56 2.68 14.09
C THR A 890 -42.46 1.66 15.22
N LEU A 891 -41.30 1.55 15.86
CA LEU A 891 -41.05 0.63 16.98
C LEU A 891 -41.29 1.29 18.34
N ASP A 892 -40.90 2.56 18.49
CA ASP A 892 -40.71 3.24 19.78
C ASP A 892 -41.56 4.52 19.96
N THR A 893 -42.35 4.91 18.97
CA THR A 893 -43.21 6.12 19.03
C THR A 893 -44.66 5.80 19.35
N GLU A 894 -45.45 6.80 19.78
CA GLU A 894 -46.82 6.55 20.28
C GLU A 894 -47.83 6.20 19.19
N GLU A 895 -47.91 6.95 18.09
CA GLU A 895 -48.94 6.70 17.04
C GLU A 895 -48.49 7.11 15.63
N ALA A 896 -47.62 6.33 14.98
CA ALA A 896 -47.30 6.59 13.58
C ALA A 896 -47.09 5.32 12.75
N THR A 897 -48.11 5.00 11.95
CA THR A 897 -48.08 4.08 10.81
C THR A 897 -48.33 4.89 9.55
N TYR A 898 -47.41 4.85 8.58
CA TYR A 898 -47.58 5.54 7.31
C TYR A 898 -47.83 4.53 6.21
N LEU A 899 -48.84 4.79 5.37
CA LEU A 899 -49.27 3.88 4.32
C LEU A 899 -49.26 4.60 2.97
N TRP A 900 -48.56 4.01 2.00
CA TRP A 900 -48.57 4.46 0.61
C TRP A 900 -49.11 3.36 -0.29
N HIS A 901 -49.86 3.75 -1.31
CA HIS A 901 -50.46 2.85 -2.29
C HIS A 901 -49.77 3.04 -3.64
N LEU A 902 -49.42 1.94 -4.30
CA LEU A 902 -48.75 1.90 -5.59
C LEU A 902 -49.55 0.98 -6.51
N ASP A 903 -50.03 1.49 -7.64
CA ASP A 903 -50.76 0.66 -8.61
C ASP A 903 -49.85 -0.42 -9.20
N LYS A 904 -50.40 -1.62 -9.45
CA LYS A 904 -49.64 -2.76 -10.01
C LYS A 904 -49.38 -2.68 -11.53
N LYS A 905 -49.71 -1.56 -12.17
CA LYS A 905 -49.66 -1.40 -13.64
C LYS A 905 -48.25 -1.37 -14.21
#